data_AF-A0A7G9Z407-F1
#
_entry.id   AF-A0A7G9Z407-F1
#
_cell.length_a   1.000
_cell.length_b   1.000
_cell.length_c   1.000
_cell.angle_alpha   90.00
_cell.angle_beta   90.00
_cell.angle_gamma   90.00
#
_symmetry.space_group_name_H-M   'P 1'
#
loop_
_entity.id
_entity.type
_entity.pdbx_description
1 polymer ?
#
loop_
_entity_poly.entity_id
_entity_poly.type
_entity_poly.pdbx_seq_one_letter_code
_entity_poly.pdbx_strand_id
1 'polypeptide(L)'
;MDKRGRLLVICATILVLIFVGTASATNWSVDGSGGADFSVIQEAINNASMGDTIIVHSGVYYEQVYVNKSVRLKGIGYPVVAANGSGSAITLNADGITLEGFNATNSGSSGSDVGIKVTSNNNTITGNNVSNNGWNGISVDSSNNNSITGNNVCNNEYSISLSDSNNNTITGNNVSNNKYGGIYLADSSNNNSITGNTFVNNGLRVSNSYQNTVGGNIVNGKLLVYLEDASDYTVKDAGQVILVNCTNITVKNLDLSNTDVGIGLWKTENSRISNNNVSNNNCGSISLSDSSNNSITGNNASNNNGDGISISDSSNNTITGNNASSNSNVGIYLSGDSSNNSITGNNVRNNSNVGIWLSSLGLFPFNNTITDNNVRNNYGGIYLSRSSNNSITGNNVSDNYDDGISLSRSSNNSITGNTFVNDGLSVDDSYQNTVEENIVNGKPLVYLEDASDYTVEDAGQVIVVNCTNITVENLDLANTSVGVALWKTEDSKVLNNTVSNNGNGISISRSSNNRITGNNVGNNSIGGISLWGSSNNIITGNNVCNSSIGGISLWNSCNNNTITGNTFVNCGLSVFEPYQNAVGDNTVNGKPLVYLVDASEYTVRDAGQVILVSCTNITVEGLDLSNTSVGIELWKTEDSKVLNNTVSNNSNRGIILSDSSNNSIYINNFINNTGNVYSYASTNIWNSPEEITYTYDGTTYASYLGNYWADYKGRADANGIGNAPYSIDSEKDECDLYPLMTPFEYYISSEFETEVVATSNMETIAKTFVTLLNESEFEKAHALFNKDMAEAVPVNKLNTTWNSLIDQYGAFTGIENISSTEEKGYETVFVTCNFSKTFLDAKIVFDIHEKIAGLFFLPIYGPPEYADPDSFTESECTVGTGKWKLPGALTIPKGEGPFYAVVLVAGSGPEDMNETIGPNKPFKDLAWGLATEGIAVLRYDKRTYRYPEECIAMIKNDNFTVNDETIDDAIAAVDLLRETERIDHDNISVLGHSWGGYLAPRIAARDENISGLILLAAPARSLPDLIIEQTEYLASRDGKIDEKEVKSLEEVKEQAKKVKELNISTGEILLGAPKSYWEDLSDYDPVNVARNLSRPILILQGERDYHVTTVDYEMWIKGLLGKNNLCFKNILYSDFNHLFMAVPGTGEATPADLFIPGHVALIVIDDVADWIMNQKENKLLTQINAD
;
A
#
# COMPACT_ATOMS: atom_id res chain seq x y z
N MET A 1 -80.40 4.21 -42.58
CA MET A 1 -81.02 2.88 -42.70
C MET A 1 -80.12 1.92 -41.94
N ASP A 2 -80.30 1.74 -40.64
CA ASP A 2 -81.34 0.99 -39.92
C ASP A 2 -81.29 -0.54 -40.14
N LYS A 3 -81.09 -1.22 -39.00
CA LYS A 3 -81.57 -2.53 -38.57
C LYS A 3 -81.93 -3.56 -39.66
N ARG A 4 -81.18 -4.66 -39.69
CA ARG A 4 -81.62 -6.04 -39.37
C ARG A 4 -80.63 -7.06 -39.91
N GLY A 5 -79.75 -7.52 -39.03
CA GLY A 5 -78.87 -8.69 -39.20
C GLY A 5 -78.58 -9.33 -37.85
N ARG A 6 -79.60 -9.44 -37.00
CA ARG A 6 -79.61 -10.16 -35.72
C ARG A 6 -80.65 -11.27 -35.85
N LEU A 7 -80.22 -12.52 -36.03
CA LEU A 7 -80.79 -13.77 -35.48
C LEU A 7 -80.16 -14.98 -36.20
N LEU A 8 -79.81 -16.01 -35.43
CA LEU A 8 -79.34 -17.35 -35.84
C LEU A 8 -77.84 -17.54 -36.12
N VAL A 9 -76.98 -17.23 -35.13
CA VAL A 9 -76.05 -18.23 -34.54
C VAL A 9 -75.95 -17.90 -33.04
N ILE A 10 -77.04 -18.19 -32.31
CA ILE A 10 -77.11 -18.22 -30.85
C ILE A 10 -77.66 -19.62 -30.56
N CYS A 11 -76.81 -20.61 -30.30
CA CYS A 11 -77.18 -21.89 -29.65
C CYS A 11 -76.02 -22.91 -29.41
N ALA A 12 -74.74 -22.54 -29.47
CA ALA A 12 -73.66 -23.50 -29.15
C ALA A 12 -72.43 -22.90 -28.46
N THR A 13 -72.63 -22.01 -27.48
CA THR A 13 -71.56 -21.63 -26.51
C THR A 13 -72.15 -21.00 -25.24
N ILE A 14 -73.28 -21.52 -24.76
CA ILE A 14 -73.73 -21.33 -23.38
C ILE A 14 -74.11 -22.72 -22.86
N LEU A 15 -73.09 -23.50 -22.48
CA LEU A 15 -73.19 -24.56 -21.48
C LEU A 15 -71.83 -25.10 -21.05
N VAL A 16 -70.92 -24.21 -20.63
CA VAL A 16 -70.02 -24.47 -19.49
C VAL A 16 -69.85 -23.14 -18.75
N LEU A 17 -70.86 -22.81 -17.96
CA LEU A 17 -70.74 -21.89 -16.83
C LEU A 17 -70.87 -22.79 -15.60
N ILE A 18 -69.81 -23.54 -15.31
CA ILE A 18 -69.65 -24.33 -14.08
C ILE A 18 -68.17 -24.20 -13.69
N PHE A 19 -67.94 -23.33 -12.71
CA PHE A 19 -66.71 -23.09 -11.95
C PHE A 19 -65.45 -22.68 -12.74
N VAL A 20 -65.34 -21.39 -13.03
CA VAL A 20 -64.13 -20.67 -12.59
C VAL A 20 -64.68 -19.57 -11.71
N GLY A 21 -64.64 -19.78 -10.38
CA GLY A 21 -64.93 -18.70 -9.47
C GLY A 21 -64.07 -17.52 -9.86
N THR A 22 -64.62 -16.31 -9.82
CA THR A 22 -63.79 -15.16 -9.51
C THR A 22 -63.18 -15.47 -8.15
N ALA A 23 -62.01 -16.13 -8.15
CA ALA A 23 -61.17 -16.19 -6.98
C ALA A 23 -60.90 -14.72 -6.68
N SER A 24 -61.59 -14.19 -5.68
CA SER A 24 -61.18 -12.94 -5.08
C SER A 24 -59.71 -13.16 -4.71
N ALA A 25 -58.82 -12.33 -5.25
CA ALA A 25 -57.43 -12.33 -4.79
C ALA A 25 -57.45 -12.33 -3.27
N THR A 26 -56.85 -13.36 -2.68
CA THR A 26 -56.85 -13.54 -1.23
C THR A 26 -55.67 -12.75 -0.68
N ASN A 27 -55.89 -12.11 0.46
CA ASN A 27 -54.82 -11.47 1.22
C ASN A 27 -54.32 -12.45 2.27
N TRP A 28 -53.05 -12.83 2.18
CA TRP A 28 -52.35 -13.60 3.20
C TRP A 28 -51.48 -12.64 4.02
N SER A 29 -51.44 -12.80 5.33
CA SER A 29 -50.61 -11.99 6.23
C SER A 29 -49.42 -12.80 6.75
N VAL A 30 -48.27 -12.14 6.92
CA VAL A 30 -47.06 -12.72 7.51
C VAL A 30 -46.56 -11.82 8.63
N ASP A 31 -46.36 -12.37 9.82
CA ASP A 31 -45.70 -11.69 10.95
C ASP A 31 -44.88 -12.65 11.81
N GLY A 32 -43.79 -12.15 12.42
CA GLY A 32 -42.92 -12.95 13.29
C GLY A 32 -43.48 -13.20 14.71
N SER A 33 -44.69 -12.71 15.01
CA SER A 33 -45.30 -12.75 16.35
C SER A 33 -46.41 -13.80 16.50
N GLY A 34 -46.79 -14.48 15.40
CA GLY A 34 -47.82 -15.51 15.36
C GLY A 34 -49.26 -14.98 15.32
N GLY A 35 -49.44 -13.69 15.00
CA GLY A 35 -50.76 -13.04 14.88
C GLY A 35 -51.35 -13.06 13.46
N ALA A 36 -50.54 -13.45 12.49
CA ALA A 36 -50.84 -13.50 11.06
C ALA A 36 -51.11 -14.92 10.56
N ASP A 37 -51.43 -15.06 9.27
CA ASP A 37 -51.69 -16.36 8.63
C ASP A 37 -50.43 -17.25 8.57
N PHE A 38 -49.24 -16.64 8.49
CA PHE A 38 -47.95 -17.32 8.46
C PHE A 38 -46.87 -16.57 9.26
N SER A 39 -45.81 -17.27 9.65
CA SER A 39 -44.60 -16.68 10.26
C SER A 39 -43.36 -16.71 9.35
N VAL A 40 -43.46 -17.40 8.21
CA VAL A 40 -42.39 -17.56 7.21
C VAL A 40 -42.93 -17.11 5.85
N ILE A 41 -42.19 -16.25 5.15
CA ILE A 41 -42.64 -15.65 3.89
C ILE A 41 -42.77 -16.74 2.82
N GLN A 42 -41.82 -17.67 2.74
CA GLN A 42 -41.86 -18.76 1.77
C GLN A 42 -43.11 -19.65 1.92
N GLU A 43 -43.58 -19.88 3.15
CA GLU A 43 -44.77 -20.69 3.40
C GLU A 43 -46.04 -20.01 2.87
N ALA A 44 -46.14 -18.69 3.06
CA ALA A 44 -47.23 -17.90 2.48
C ALA A 44 -47.24 -17.98 0.95
N ILE A 45 -46.07 -17.90 0.31
CA ILE A 45 -45.93 -18.06 -1.16
C ILE A 45 -46.36 -19.47 -1.61
N ASN A 46 -45.97 -20.50 -0.86
CA ASN A 46 -46.32 -21.88 -1.18
C ASN A 46 -47.84 -22.12 -1.17
N ASN A 47 -48.57 -21.44 -0.28
CA ASN A 47 -50.02 -21.56 -0.14
C ASN A 47 -50.81 -20.58 -1.03
N ALA A 48 -50.22 -19.47 -1.45
CA ALA A 48 -50.86 -18.48 -2.29
C ALA A 48 -51.20 -19.03 -3.70
N SER A 49 -52.32 -18.57 -4.25
CA SER A 49 -52.73 -18.77 -5.64
C SER A 49 -52.26 -17.60 -6.52
N MET A 50 -52.25 -17.80 -7.84
CA MET A 50 -51.93 -16.73 -8.79
C MET A 50 -52.90 -15.55 -8.61
N GLY A 51 -52.36 -14.34 -8.51
CA GLY A 51 -53.10 -13.10 -8.28
C GLY A 51 -53.29 -12.73 -6.81
N ASP A 52 -52.93 -13.59 -5.85
CA ASP A 52 -53.04 -13.29 -4.42
C ASP A 52 -52.07 -12.19 -3.98
N THR A 53 -52.38 -11.54 -2.86
CA THR A 53 -51.50 -10.58 -2.19
C THR A 53 -51.01 -11.16 -0.87
N ILE A 54 -49.70 -11.09 -0.63
CA ILE A 54 -49.06 -11.49 0.63
C ILE A 54 -48.55 -10.21 1.30
N ILE A 55 -49.13 -9.86 2.45
CA ILE A 55 -48.80 -8.69 3.26
C ILE A 55 -47.82 -9.14 4.34
N VAL A 56 -46.58 -8.64 4.28
CA VAL A 56 -45.52 -8.97 5.24
C VAL A 56 -45.32 -7.79 6.17
N HIS A 57 -45.54 -7.99 7.47
CA HIS A 57 -45.36 -6.95 8.48
C HIS A 57 -43.89 -6.83 8.90
N SER A 58 -43.52 -5.64 9.39
CA SER A 58 -42.18 -5.33 9.90
C SER A 58 -41.63 -6.42 10.82
N GLY A 59 -40.41 -6.85 10.55
CA GLY A 59 -39.72 -7.93 11.25
C GLY A 59 -38.44 -8.30 10.50
N VAL A 60 -37.60 -9.15 11.10
CA VAL A 60 -36.42 -9.71 10.43
C VAL A 60 -36.70 -11.18 10.11
N TYR A 61 -36.64 -11.50 8.83
CA TYR A 61 -36.91 -12.81 8.26
C TYR A 61 -35.59 -13.36 7.72
N TYR A 62 -35.07 -14.36 8.41
CA TYR A 62 -33.83 -15.04 8.06
C TYR A 62 -34.12 -16.22 7.14
N GLU A 63 -34.38 -15.91 5.88
CA GLU A 63 -34.73 -16.88 4.85
C GLU A 63 -34.29 -16.40 3.47
N GLN A 64 -34.17 -17.34 2.52
CA GLN A 64 -34.00 -17.06 1.09
C GLN A 64 -35.37 -17.20 0.43
N VAL A 65 -35.98 -16.09 0.03
CA VAL A 65 -37.36 -16.06 -0.47
C VAL A 65 -37.37 -16.33 -1.97
N TYR A 66 -38.07 -17.37 -2.39
CA TYR A 66 -38.23 -17.79 -3.77
C TYR A 66 -39.68 -17.65 -4.23
N VAL A 67 -39.94 -16.61 -5.03
CA VAL A 67 -41.26 -16.27 -5.55
C VAL A 67 -41.43 -16.89 -6.94
N ASN A 68 -42.21 -17.97 -7.02
CA ASN A 68 -42.39 -18.78 -8.23
C ASN A 68 -43.83 -18.77 -8.76
N LYS A 69 -44.64 -17.79 -8.35
CA LYS A 69 -46.02 -17.58 -8.79
C LYS A 69 -46.26 -16.09 -9.00
N SER A 70 -47.12 -15.73 -9.94
CA SER A 70 -47.59 -14.34 -10.11
C SER A 70 -48.41 -13.91 -8.89
N VAL A 71 -47.77 -13.24 -7.93
CA VAL A 71 -48.36 -12.74 -6.68
C VAL A 71 -47.88 -11.32 -6.40
N ARG A 72 -48.59 -10.62 -5.52
CA ARG A 72 -48.12 -9.34 -4.96
C ARG A 72 -47.56 -9.55 -3.56
N LEU A 73 -46.25 -9.41 -3.39
CA LEU A 73 -45.57 -9.36 -2.11
C LEU A 73 -45.48 -7.90 -1.64
N LYS A 74 -46.12 -7.56 -0.52
CA LYS A 74 -46.20 -6.19 0.00
C LYS A 74 -45.70 -6.10 1.44
N GLY A 75 -44.59 -5.42 1.66
CA GLY A 75 -44.04 -5.10 2.97
C GLY A 75 -44.72 -3.89 3.62
N ILE A 76 -45.05 -4.00 4.90
CA ILE A 76 -45.55 -2.91 5.73
C ILE A 76 -44.51 -2.61 6.81
N GLY A 77 -43.93 -1.41 6.77
CA GLY A 77 -42.85 -1.01 7.68
C GLY A 77 -41.49 -1.61 7.32
N TYR A 78 -41.26 -1.91 6.04
CA TYR A 78 -39.97 -2.39 5.51
C TYR A 78 -39.43 -3.65 6.22
N PRO A 79 -40.16 -4.79 6.16
CA PRO A 79 -39.63 -6.06 6.64
C PRO A 79 -38.27 -6.39 6.02
N VAL A 80 -37.36 -6.90 6.84
CA VAL A 80 -36.00 -7.28 6.46
C VAL A 80 -35.97 -8.73 6.04
N VAL A 81 -35.53 -9.02 4.82
CA VAL A 81 -35.19 -10.35 4.33
C VAL A 81 -33.67 -10.45 4.29
N ALA A 82 -33.10 -11.32 5.13
CA ALA A 82 -31.66 -11.48 5.29
C ALA A 82 -31.22 -12.90 4.89
N ALA A 83 -30.35 -13.02 3.89
CA ALA A 83 -29.90 -14.32 3.38
C ALA A 83 -28.76 -14.96 4.21
N ASN A 84 -28.25 -14.26 5.23
CA ASN A 84 -27.20 -14.74 6.13
C ASN A 84 -25.88 -15.13 5.45
N GLY A 85 -25.45 -14.35 4.47
CA GLY A 85 -24.16 -14.51 3.79
C GLY A 85 -24.11 -15.66 2.79
N SER A 86 -25.26 -16.23 2.40
CA SER A 86 -25.33 -17.27 1.38
C SER A 86 -26.63 -17.18 0.59
N GLY A 87 -26.58 -17.32 -0.73
CA GLY A 87 -27.76 -17.24 -1.58
C GLY A 87 -28.26 -15.81 -1.77
N SER A 88 -29.32 -15.67 -2.57
CA SER A 88 -30.00 -14.39 -2.78
C SER A 88 -31.08 -14.17 -1.72
N ALA A 89 -31.30 -12.93 -1.27
CA ALA A 89 -32.33 -12.65 -0.27
C ALA A 89 -33.74 -12.86 -0.85
N ILE A 90 -34.03 -12.32 -2.03
CA ILE A 90 -35.31 -12.51 -2.72
C ILE A 90 -35.06 -12.87 -4.18
N THR A 91 -35.66 -13.95 -4.68
CA THR A 91 -35.61 -14.39 -6.08
C THR A 91 -37.00 -14.39 -6.71
N LEU A 92 -37.15 -13.68 -7.82
CA LEU A 92 -38.38 -13.62 -8.62
C LEU A 92 -38.21 -14.54 -9.84
N ASN A 93 -38.94 -15.65 -9.87
CA ASN A 93 -38.86 -16.67 -10.93
C ASN A 93 -40.23 -17.08 -11.49
N ALA A 94 -41.17 -16.15 -11.57
CA ALA A 94 -42.40 -16.29 -12.33
C ALA A 94 -42.81 -14.94 -12.91
N ASP A 95 -43.53 -14.94 -14.03
CA ASP A 95 -43.93 -13.68 -14.66
C ASP A 95 -45.00 -12.95 -13.84
N GLY A 96 -44.99 -11.61 -13.88
CA GLY A 96 -46.06 -10.80 -13.30
C GLY A 96 -46.06 -10.73 -11.77
N ILE A 97 -44.90 -10.83 -11.12
CA ILE A 97 -44.76 -10.62 -9.67
C ILE A 97 -44.73 -9.12 -9.37
N THR A 98 -45.34 -8.70 -8.26
CA THR A 98 -45.13 -7.35 -7.69
C THR A 98 -44.45 -7.47 -6.33
N LEU A 99 -43.28 -6.86 -6.17
CA LEU A 99 -42.51 -6.78 -4.93
C LEU A 99 -42.43 -5.32 -4.45
N GLU A 100 -43.02 -5.03 -3.29
CA GLU A 100 -43.18 -3.66 -2.78
C GLU A 100 -42.75 -3.54 -1.31
N GLY A 101 -41.86 -2.60 -0.98
CA GLY A 101 -41.63 -2.15 0.41
C GLY A 101 -40.83 -3.08 1.32
N PHE A 102 -39.78 -3.74 0.82
CA PHE A 102 -38.89 -4.63 1.60
C PHE A 102 -37.48 -4.06 1.80
N ASN A 103 -36.79 -4.55 2.84
CA ASN A 103 -35.34 -4.42 3.01
C ASN A 103 -34.67 -5.75 2.63
N ALA A 104 -33.88 -5.80 1.55
CA ALA A 104 -33.15 -7.01 1.12
C ALA A 104 -31.64 -6.85 1.43
N THR A 105 -31.07 -7.75 2.23
CA THR A 105 -29.71 -7.59 2.78
C THR A 105 -28.98 -8.92 2.99
N ASN A 106 -27.66 -8.84 3.18
CA ASN A 106 -26.80 -9.93 3.62
C ASN A 106 -26.88 -11.17 2.70
N SER A 107 -26.91 -10.95 1.37
CA SER A 107 -26.68 -12.01 0.38
C SER A 107 -25.27 -12.58 0.48
N GLY A 108 -25.06 -13.75 -0.11
CA GLY A 108 -23.71 -14.28 -0.31
C GLY A 108 -22.85 -13.42 -1.23
N SER A 109 -21.54 -13.74 -1.27
CA SER A 109 -20.54 -13.09 -2.11
C SER A 109 -20.19 -13.89 -3.38
N SER A 110 -21.00 -14.90 -3.72
CA SER A 110 -20.86 -15.60 -5.00
C SER A 110 -21.54 -14.79 -6.12
N GLY A 111 -21.04 -14.92 -7.35
CA GLY A 111 -21.54 -14.17 -8.53
C GLY A 111 -23.04 -14.24 -8.81
N SER A 112 -23.73 -15.20 -8.19
CA SER A 112 -25.16 -15.43 -8.33
C SER A 112 -26.01 -14.97 -7.15
N ASP A 113 -25.38 -14.54 -6.05
CA ASP A 113 -26.00 -14.23 -4.77
C ASP A 113 -26.24 -12.73 -4.62
N VAL A 114 -27.49 -12.31 -4.74
CA VAL A 114 -27.85 -10.90 -4.87
C VAL A 114 -28.95 -10.52 -3.88
N GLY A 115 -29.15 -9.22 -3.64
CA GLY A 115 -30.26 -8.76 -2.80
C GLY A 115 -31.62 -9.17 -3.38
N ILE A 116 -31.89 -8.76 -4.62
CA ILE A 116 -33.10 -9.11 -5.38
C ILE A 116 -32.70 -9.67 -6.75
N LYS A 117 -32.95 -10.95 -6.97
CA LYS A 117 -32.69 -11.63 -8.25
C LYS A 117 -33.95 -11.70 -9.09
N VAL A 118 -33.88 -11.31 -10.35
CA VAL A 118 -35.01 -11.35 -11.30
C VAL A 118 -34.62 -12.24 -12.48
N THR A 119 -35.29 -13.39 -12.59
CA THR A 119 -35.08 -14.38 -13.66
C THR A 119 -36.37 -14.65 -14.46
N SER A 120 -37.33 -13.73 -14.41
CA SER A 120 -38.62 -13.81 -15.09
C SER A 120 -39.07 -12.44 -15.64
N ASN A 121 -40.15 -12.43 -16.41
CA ASN A 121 -40.60 -11.25 -17.16
C ASN A 121 -41.77 -10.53 -16.48
N ASN A 122 -42.03 -9.28 -16.91
CA ASN A 122 -43.24 -8.54 -16.53
C ASN A 122 -43.40 -8.30 -15.01
N ASN A 123 -42.31 -8.29 -14.25
CA ASN A 123 -42.33 -8.05 -12.80
C ASN A 123 -42.28 -6.56 -12.47
N THR A 124 -42.80 -6.19 -11.30
CA THR A 124 -42.70 -4.86 -10.72
C THR A 124 -41.97 -4.92 -9.39
N ILE A 125 -40.84 -4.22 -9.27
CA ILE A 125 -40.02 -4.09 -8.07
C ILE A 125 -40.04 -2.61 -7.67
N THR A 126 -40.75 -2.27 -6.59
CA THR A 126 -41.02 -0.87 -6.25
C THR A 126 -40.84 -0.52 -4.78
N GLY A 127 -40.21 0.62 -4.49
CA GLY A 127 -40.14 1.15 -3.13
C GLY A 127 -39.38 0.27 -2.13
N ASN A 128 -38.42 -0.53 -2.57
CA ASN A 128 -37.60 -1.40 -1.71
C ASN A 128 -36.26 -0.73 -1.35
N ASN A 129 -35.68 -1.12 -0.22
CA ASN A 129 -34.29 -0.80 0.14
C ASN A 129 -33.42 -2.05 -0.03
N VAL A 130 -32.31 -1.94 -0.76
CA VAL A 130 -31.44 -3.07 -1.07
C VAL A 130 -30.01 -2.69 -0.74
N SER A 131 -29.45 -3.31 0.29
CA SER A 131 -28.17 -2.86 0.85
C SER A 131 -27.36 -3.95 1.51
N ASN A 132 -26.04 -3.77 1.57
CA ASN A 132 -25.10 -4.66 2.25
C ASN A 132 -25.19 -6.10 1.73
N ASN A 133 -25.25 -6.24 0.40
CA ASN A 133 -25.24 -7.53 -0.29
C ASN A 133 -23.85 -7.79 -0.86
N GLY A 134 -23.40 -9.05 -0.78
CA GLY A 134 -22.06 -9.46 -1.17
C GLY A 134 -21.79 -9.46 -2.69
N TRP A 135 -22.80 -9.12 -3.51
CA TRP A 135 -22.64 -8.91 -4.95
C TRP A 135 -23.58 -7.80 -5.46
N ASN A 136 -24.55 -8.10 -6.34
CA ASN A 136 -25.50 -7.12 -6.87
C ASN A 136 -26.56 -6.80 -5.80
N GLY A 137 -27.00 -5.55 -5.74
CA GLY A 137 -28.25 -5.20 -5.08
C GLY A 137 -29.43 -5.84 -5.82
N ILE A 138 -29.65 -5.45 -7.08
CA ILE A 138 -30.71 -6.00 -7.94
C ILE A 138 -30.07 -6.55 -9.21
N SER A 139 -30.35 -7.82 -9.57
CA SER A 139 -29.90 -8.42 -10.84
C SER A 139 -31.09 -8.78 -11.71
N VAL A 140 -31.02 -8.47 -13.00
CA VAL A 140 -31.99 -8.84 -14.02
C VAL A 140 -31.26 -9.59 -15.12
N ASP A 141 -31.48 -10.91 -15.17
CA ASP A 141 -30.71 -11.81 -16.03
C ASP A 141 -31.64 -12.48 -17.03
N SER A 142 -31.36 -12.34 -18.34
CA SER A 142 -32.18 -12.87 -19.44
C SER A 142 -33.69 -12.63 -19.28
N SER A 143 -34.06 -11.45 -18.78
CA SER A 143 -35.41 -11.14 -18.29
C SER A 143 -35.91 -9.81 -18.83
N ASN A 144 -37.14 -9.80 -19.35
CA ASN A 144 -37.67 -8.70 -20.16
C ASN A 144 -38.93 -8.07 -19.54
N ASN A 145 -39.20 -6.81 -19.92
CA ASN A 145 -40.43 -6.10 -19.55
C ASN A 145 -40.64 -5.91 -18.04
N ASN A 146 -39.57 -5.90 -17.23
CA ASN A 146 -39.64 -5.65 -15.81
C ASN A 146 -39.60 -4.14 -15.50
N SER A 147 -40.24 -3.74 -14.39
CA SER A 147 -40.25 -2.36 -13.89
C SER A 147 -39.58 -2.29 -12.52
N ILE A 148 -38.49 -1.53 -12.42
CA ILE A 148 -37.72 -1.26 -11.20
C ILE A 148 -37.89 0.21 -10.87
N THR A 149 -38.77 0.54 -9.93
CA THR A 149 -39.21 1.93 -9.70
C THR A 149 -39.08 2.37 -8.24
N GLY A 150 -38.46 3.53 -7.99
CA GLY A 150 -38.49 4.14 -6.65
C GLY A 150 -37.77 3.34 -5.55
N ASN A 151 -36.79 2.51 -5.90
CA ASN A 151 -36.02 1.72 -4.93
C ASN A 151 -34.77 2.49 -4.47
N ASN A 152 -34.30 2.21 -3.25
CA ASN A 152 -33.02 2.70 -2.74
C ASN A 152 -32.00 1.54 -2.75
N VAL A 153 -30.90 1.68 -3.49
CA VAL A 153 -29.88 0.62 -3.66
C VAL A 153 -28.51 1.17 -3.25
N CYS A 154 -27.97 0.70 -2.12
CA CYS A 154 -26.74 1.26 -1.56
C CYS A 154 -25.84 0.25 -0.85
N ASN A 155 -24.54 0.53 -0.76
CA ASN A 155 -23.57 -0.31 -0.05
C ASN A 155 -23.58 -1.77 -0.51
N ASN A 156 -23.71 -2.00 -1.81
CA ASN A 156 -23.53 -3.32 -2.42
C ASN A 156 -22.25 -3.30 -3.27
N GLU A 157 -21.78 -4.47 -3.70
CA GLU A 157 -20.65 -4.55 -4.60
C GLU A 157 -20.99 -3.92 -5.97
N TYR A 158 -22.16 -4.25 -6.51
CA TYR A 158 -22.77 -3.58 -7.67
C TYR A 158 -24.22 -3.20 -7.34
N SER A 159 -24.77 -2.13 -7.91
CA SER A 159 -26.16 -1.73 -7.60
C SER A 159 -27.22 -2.52 -8.38
N ILE A 160 -27.49 -2.16 -9.63
CA ILE A 160 -28.55 -2.71 -10.47
C ILE A 160 -27.89 -3.16 -11.77
N SER A 161 -27.90 -4.46 -12.04
CA SER A 161 -27.28 -5.02 -13.23
C SER A 161 -28.32 -5.65 -14.16
N LEU A 162 -28.19 -5.40 -15.46
CA LEU A 162 -28.98 -6.00 -16.52
C LEU A 162 -28.03 -6.73 -17.48
N SER A 163 -28.24 -8.03 -17.68
CA SER A 163 -27.56 -8.83 -18.70
C SER A 163 -28.59 -9.55 -19.57
N ASP A 164 -28.42 -9.46 -20.89
CA ASP A 164 -29.32 -10.05 -21.91
C ASP A 164 -30.81 -9.72 -21.66
N SER A 165 -31.09 -8.50 -21.17
CA SER A 165 -32.39 -8.14 -20.60
C SER A 165 -32.94 -6.89 -21.28
N ASN A 166 -34.02 -7.06 -22.05
CA ASN A 166 -34.57 -6.03 -22.92
C ASN A 166 -35.92 -5.47 -22.43
N ASN A 167 -36.25 -4.25 -22.87
CA ASN A 167 -37.55 -3.63 -22.62
C ASN A 167 -37.89 -3.42 -21.13
N ASN A 168 -36.89 -3.33 -20.26
CA ASN A 168 -37.08 -3.06 -18.84
C ASN A 168 -37.13 -1.54 -18.56
N THR A 169 -37.85 -1.15 -17.51
CA THR A 169 -37.98 0.25 -17.05
C THR A 169 -37.31 0.41 -15.69
N ILE A 170 -36.35 1.31 -15.57
CA ILE A 170 -35.62 1.63 -14.33
C ILE A 170 -35.83 3.11 -14.05
N THR A 171 -36.74 3.45 -13.14
CA THR A 171 -37.19 4.85 -12.98
C THR A 171 -37.24 5.32 -11.53
N GLY A 172 -36.73 6.52 -11.27
CA GLY A 172 -36.88 7.16 -9.95
C GLY A 172 -36.16 6.44 -8.80
N ASN A 173 -35.16 5.60 -9.09
CA ASN A 173 -34.39 4.90 -8.06
C ASN A 173 -33.26 5.79 -7.52
N ASN A 174 -32.91 5.61 -6.24
CA ASN A 174 -31.76 6.24 -5.61
C ASN A 174 -30.65 5.22 -5.46
N VAL A 175 -29.50 5.49 -6.07
CA VAL A 175 -28.35 4.59 -6.13
C VAL A 175 -27.16 5.30 -5.49
N SER A 176 -26.55 4.71 -4.46
CA SER A 176 -25.44 5.37 -3.76
C SER A 176 -24.43 4.45 -3.12
N ASN A 177 -23.15 4.84 -3.13
CA ASN A 177 -22.07 4.18 -2.40
C ASN A 177 -21.95 2.67 -2.69
N ASN A 178 -22.15 2.25 -3.95
CA ASN A 178 -21.89 0.88 -4.39
C ASN A 178 -20.49 0.79 -4.99
N LYS A 179 -19.76 -0.30 -4.71
CA LYS A 179 -18.30 -0.39 -4.91
C LYS A 179 -17.85 -0.32 -6.37
N TYR A 180 -18.53 -1.04 -7.28
CA TYR A 180 -18.12 -1.21 -8.68
C TYR A 180 -19.23 -0.81 -9.67
N GLY A 181 -20.24 -0.06 -9.25
CA GLY A 181 -21.23 0.44 -10.19
C GLY A 181 -22.58 0.83 -9.60
N GLY A 182 -23.20 1.83 -10.21
CA GLY A 182 -24.61 2.16 -10.11
C GLY A 182 -25.45 1.24 -10.99
N ILE A 183 -25.99 1.76 -12.11
CA ILE A 183 -26.78 0.95 -13.04
C ILE A 183 -25.86 0.44 -14.15
N TYR A 184 -25.81 -0.88 -14.38
CA TYR A 184 -25.00 -1.48 -15.44
C TYR A 184 -25.89 -2.16 -16.49
N LEU A 185 -25.72 -1.76 -17.75
CA LEU A 185 -26.33 -2.39 -18.93
C LEU A 185 -25.26 -3.19 -19.69
N ALA A 186 -25.39 -4.52 -19.67
CA ALA A 186 -24.45 -5.45 -20.27
C ALA A 186 -25.12 -6.37 -21.30
N ASP A 187 -24.30 -6.97 -22.16
CA ASP A 187 -24.65 -8.14 -22.99
C ASP A 187 -25.94 -7.97 -23.80
N SER A 188 -26.01 -6.94 -24.66
CA SER A 188 -27.18 -6.69 -25.51
C SER A 188 -28.48 -6.42 -24.73
N SER A 189 -28.39 -5.74 -23.58
CA SER A 189 -29.55 -5.24 -22.85
C SER A 189 -30.10 -3.97 -23.53
N ASN A 190 -30.93 -4.17 -24.55
CA ASN A 190 -31.41 -3.11 -25.44
C ASN A 190 -32.85 -2.68 -25.12
N ASN A 191 -33.25 -1.51 -25.64
CA ASN A 191 -34.61 -0.99 -25.50
C ASN A 191 -35.07 -0.79 -24.05
N ASN A 192 -34.13 -0.62 -23.11
CA ASN A 192 -34.43 -0.31 -21.72
C ASN A 192 -34.65 1.20 -21.54
N SER A 193 -35.49 1.58 -20.57
CA SER A 193 -35.77 2.97 -20.20
C SER A 193 -35.20 3.28 -18.82
N ILE A 194 -34.16 4.10 -18.75
CA ILE A 194 -33.47 4.50 -17.52
C ILE A 194 -33.72 5.99 -17.31
N THR A 195 -34.69 6.34 -16.48
CA THR A 195 -35.16 7.73 -16.37
C THR A 195 -35.35 8.23 -14.94
N GLY A 196 -34.96 9.47 -14.67
CA GLY A 196 -35.25 10.12 -13.38
C GLY A 196 -34.57 9.48 -12.15
N ASN A 197 -33.53 8.67 -12.33
CA ASN A 197 -32.78 8.06 -11.24
C ASN A 197 -31.74 9.05 -10.67
N THR A 198 -31.42 8.93 -9.38
CA THR A 198 -30.41 9.74 -8.70
C THR A 198 -29.22 8.87 -8.30
N PHE A 199 -28.01 9.30 -8.63
CA PHE A 199 -26.76 8.67 -8.28
C PHE A 199 -25.93 9.57 -7.36
N VAL A 200 -25.38 8.98 -6.29
CA VAL A 200 -24.38 9.61 -5.42
C VAL A 200 -23.18 8.69 -5.34
N ASN A 201 -22.00 9.15 -5.74
CA ASN A 201 -20.79 8.32 -5.82
C ASN A 201 -20.95 7.08 -6.73
N ASN A 202 -21.82 7.16 -7.74
CA ASN A 202 -22.14 6.10 -8.70
C ASN A 202 -22.60 6.71 -10.04
N GLY A 203 -22.89 5.89 -11.05
CA GLY A 203 -23.41 6.34 -12.34
C GLY A 203 -24.11 5.26 -13.16
N LEU A 204 -24.14 5.47 -14.47
CA LEU A 204 -24.54 4.48 -15.46
C LEU A 204 -23.30 3.90 -16.14
N ARG A 205 -23.30 2.59 -16.36
CA ARG A 205 -22.32 1.90 -17.21
C ARG A 205 -23.06 1.22 -18.35
N VAL A 206 -22.51 1.31 -19.55
CA VAL A 206 -23.09 0.70 -20.76
C VAL A 206 -21.98 -0.08 -21.47
N SER A 207 -22.23 -1.36 -21.71
CA SER A 207 -21.34 -2.26 -22.45
C SER A 207 -22.17 -3.09 -23.42
N ASN A 208 -21.81 -3.06 -24.71
CA ASN A 208 -22.47 -3.83 -25.77
C ASN A 208 -24.01 -3.74 -25.76
N SER A 209 -24.56 -2.56 -25.43
CA SER A 209 -25.99 -2.34 -25.26
C SER A 209 -26.42 -1.05 -25.97
N TYR A 210 -27.46 -1.12 -26.78
CA TYR A 210 -27.92 -0.08 -27.72
C TYR A 210 -29.43 0.19 -27.62
N GLN A 211 -29.91 1.25 -28.26
CA GLN A 211 -31.32 1.66 -28.30
C GLN A 211 -31.93 1.88 -26.91
N ASN A 212 -31.14 2.36 -25.96
CA ASN A 212 -31.62 2.59 -24.60
C ASN A 212 -32.08 4.03 -24.43
N THR A 213 -33.25 4.22 -23.81
CA THR A 213 -33.76 5.55 -23.51
C THR A 213 -33.25 6.00 -22.15
N VAL A 214 -32.30 6.93 -22.14
CA VAL A 214 -31.71 7.48 -20.91
C VAL A 214 -32.03 8.97 -20.80
N GLY A 215 -32.68 9.39 -19.72
CA GLY A 215 -33.08 10.79 -19.60
C GLY A 215 -33.45 11.24 -18.18
N GLY A 216 -33.09 12.48 -17.84
CA GLY A 216 -33.45 13.10 -16.56
C GLY A 216 -32.80 12.46 -15.33
N ASN A 217 -31.77 11.63 -15.50
CA ASN A 217 -31.03 11.07 -14.38
C ASN A 217 -30.00 12.07 -13.86
N ILE A 218 -29.79 12.09 -12.54
CA ILE A 218 -28.91 13.03 -11.85
C ILE A 218 -27.75 12.28 -11.22
N VAL A 219 -26.51 12.67 -11.51
CA VAL A 219 -25.27 12.17 -10.91
C VAL A 219 -24.65 13.32 -10.12
N ASN A 220 -24.49 13.15 -8.80
CA ASN A 220 -23.89 14.15 -7.89
C ASN A 220 -24.48 15.56 -8.08
N GLY A 221 -25.80 15.66 -8.25
CA GLY A 221 -26.52 16.92 -8.42
C GLY A 221 -26.54 17.49 -9.85
N LYS A 222 -25.84 16.88 -10.81
CA LYS A 222 -25.81 17.30 -12.22
C LYS A 222 -26.45 16.27 -13.14
N LEU A 223 -26.82 16.66 -14.34
CA LEU A 223 -27.45 15.75 -15.31
C LEU A 223 -26.46 14.68 -15.81
N LEU A 224 -26.91 13.44 -15.95
CA LEU A 224 -26.25 12.42 -16.75
C LEU A 224 -26.52 12.68 -18.23
N VAL A 225 -25.47 12.94 -19.01
CA VAL A 225 -25.59 13.18 -20.45
C VAL A 225 -25.33 11.88 -21.19
N TYR A 226 -26.40 11.27 -21.70
CA TYR A 226 -26.35 10.12 -22.59
C TYR A 226 -26.75 10.57 -23.99
N LEU A 227 -25.87 10.36 -24.97
CA LEU A 227 -26.13 10.64 -26.37
C LEU A 227 -26.00 9.36 -27.18
N GLU A 228 -27.01 9.07 -28.00
CA GLU A 228 -27.01 7.96 -28.95
C GLU A 228 -27.34 8.50 -30.34
N ASP A 229 -26.57 8.07 -31.36
CA ASP A 229 -26.70 8.52 -32.76
C ASP A 229 -26.61 10.04 -32.96
N ALA A 230 -25.95 10.76 -32.03
CA ALA A 230 -25.87 12.21 -32.04
C ALA A 230 -24.66 12.71 -32.84
N SER A 231 -24.78 13.92 -33.41
CA SER A 231 -23.66 14.61 -34.04
C SER A 231 -23.63 16.11 -33.75
N ASP A 232 -22.44 16.72 -33.88
CA ASP A 232 -22.22 18.16 -33.80
C ASP A 232 -22.73 18.79 -32.48
N TYR A 233 -22.49 18.12 -31.36
CA TYR A 233 -22.98 18.53 -30.05
C TYR A 233 -21.86 18.89 -29.09
N THR A 234 -22.06 19.94 -28.28
CA THR A 234 -21.15 20.30 -27.18
C THR A 234 -21.87 20.13 -25.86
N VAL A 235 -21.31 19.28 -24.99
CA VAL A 235 -21.80 19.09 -23.63
C VAL A 235 -21.50 20.34 -22.81
N LYS A 236 -22.52 20.89 -22.14
CA LYS A 236 -22.42 22.16 -21.41
C LYS A 236 -22.19 21.99 -19.91
N ASP A 237 -22.86 21.01 -19.32
CA ASP A 237 -22.77 20.65 -17.91
C ASP A 237 -23.24 19.19 -17.78
N ALA A 238 -22.54 18.40 -16.97
CA ALA A 238 -22.85 17.00 -16.73
C ALA A 238 -22.18 16.53 -15.43
N GLY A 239 -22.80 15.56 -14.76
CA GLY A 239 -22.15 14.76 -13.71
C GLY A 239 -21.51 13.49 -14.26
N GLN A 240 -21.91 13.08 -15.46
CA GLN A 240 -21.38 11.92 -16.18
C GLN A 240 -21.69 12.07 -17.69
N VAL A 241 -20.82 11.58 -18.57
CA VAL A 241 -21.03 11.61 -20.03
C VAL A 241 -20.87 10.21 -20.64
N ILE A 242 -21.86 9.77 -21.42
CA ILE A 242 -21.83 8.52 -22.18
C ILE A 242 -22.27 8.79 -23.62
N LEU A 243 -21.42 8.42 -24.58
CA LEU A 243 -21.60 8.63 -26.01
C LEU A 243 -21.65 7.27 -26.72
N VAL A 244 -22.74 7.02 -27.44
CA VAL A 244 -22.98 5.78 -28.18
C VAL A 244 -23.21 6.12 -29.65
N ASN A 245 -22.42 5.55 -30.54
CA ASN A 245 -22.54 5.75 -31.99
C ASN A 245 -22.60 7.23 -32.41
N CYS A 246 -21.82 8.09 -31.73
CA CYS A 246 -21.86 9.53 -31.93
C CYS A 246 -20.74 10.02 -32.86
N THR A 247 -20.83 11.25 -33.37
CA THR A 247 -19.76 11.85 -34.17
C THR A 247 -19.59 13.34 -33.88
N ASN A 248 -18.34 13.82 -33.82
CA ASN A 248 -18.04 15.25 -33.62
C ASN A 248 -18.69 15.85 -32.36
N ILE A 249 -18.60 15.11 -31.24
CA ILE A 249 -19.04 15.59 -29.93
C ILE A 249 -17.88 16.32 -29.25
N THR A 250 -18.17 17.38 -28.52
CA THR A 250 -17.20 18.10 -27.68
C THR A 250 -17.60 17.99 -26.20
N VAL A 251 -16.70 17.47 -25.37
CA VAL A 251 -16.82 17.39 -23.91
C VAL A 251 -15.63 18.14 -23.31
N LYS A 252 -15.87 19.25 -22.62
CA LYS A 252 -14.78 20.09 -22.13
C LYS A 252 -15.09 20.84 -20.85
N ASN A 253 -14.07 21.06 -20.03
CA ASN A 253 -14.14 21.86 -18.81
C ASN A 253 -15.24 21.38 -17.84
N LEU A 254 -15.45 20.07 -17.76
CA LEU A 254 -16.42 19.46 -16.85
C LEU A 254 -15.72 18.79 -15.67
N ASP A 255 -16.43 18.77 -14.54
CA ASP A 255 -16.10 17.94 -13.39
C ASP A 255 -17.04 16.74 -13.36
N LEU A 256 -16.47 15.57 -13.64
CA LEU A 256 -17.12 14.28 -13.83
C LEU A 256 -16.56 13.27 -12.82
N SER A 257 -16.40 13.74 -11.58
CA SER A 257 -15.85 12.98 -10.48
C SER A 257 -16.93 12.24 -9.69
N ASN A 258 -16.50 11.22 -8.93
CA ASN A 258 -17.36 10.44 -8.04
C ASN A 258 -18.54 9.77 -8.77
N THR A 259 -18.29 9.21 -9.94
CA THR A 259 -19.28 8.41 -10.69
C THR A 259 -18.69 7.04 -11.05
N ASP A 260 -19.34 6.29 -11.94
CA ASP A 260 -18.81 4.97 -12.35
C ASP A 260 -17.74 5.10 -13.42
N VAL A 261 -18.17 5.57 -14.61
CA VAL A 261 -17.29 5.94 -15.72
C VAL A 261 -17.53 7.40 -15.99
N GLY A 262 -16.52 8.26 -15.80
CA GLY A 262 -16.72 9.70 -15.97
C GLY A 262 -17.07 10.07 -17.42
N ILE A 263 -16.31 9.53 -18.38
CA ILE A 263 -16.55 9.70 -19.82
C ILE A 263 -16.45 8.35 -20.54
N GLY A 264 -17.55 7.86 -21.08
CA GLY A 264 -17.60 6.64 -21.90
C GLY A 264 -17.91 6.93 -23.37
N LEU A 265 -17.08 6.42 -24.28
CA LEU A 265 -17.26 6.48 -25.72
C LEU A 265 -17.37 5.06 -26.27
N TRP A 266 -18.48 4.76 -26.93
CA TRP A 266 -18.66 3.52 -27.68
C TRP A 266 -19.07 3.84 -29.12
N LYS A 267 -18.36 3.27 -30.10
CA LYS A 267 -18.56 3.54 -31.54
C LYS A 267 -18.61 5.04 -31.89
N THR A 268 -17.86 5.85 -31.15
CA THR A 268 -17.90 7.30 -31.28
C THR A 268 -16.66 7.79 -32.00
N GLU A 269 -16.85 8.66 -33.00
CA GLU A 269 -15.75 9.14 -33.84
C GLU A 269 -15.63 10.67 -33.87
N ASN A 270 -14.45 11.16 -34.28
CA ASN A 270 -14.17 12.57 -34.57
C ASN A 270 -14.49 13.53 -33.40
N SER A 271 -14.49 13.03 -32.16
CA SER A 271 -14.92 13.77 -30.98
C SER A 271 -13.73 14.32 -30.19
N ARG A 272 -13.98 15.36 -29.39
CA ARG A 272 -12.97 16.11 -28.62
C ARG A 272 -13.31 16.09 -27.13
N ILE A 273 -12.44 15.50 -26.34
CA ILE A 273 -12.53 15.39 -24.89
C ILE A 273 -11.37 16.18 -24.29
N SER A 274 -11.63 17.36 -23.71
CA SER A 274 -10.53 18.23 -23.29
C SER A 274 -10.72 18.95 -21.96
N ASN A 275 -9.67 19.01 -21.15
CA ASN A 275 -9.64 19.78 -19.89
C ASN A 275 -10.77 19.41 -18.93
N ASN A 276 -11.13 18.13 -18.83
CA ASN A 276 -12.11 17.65 -17.87
C ASN A 276 -11.39 17.09 -16.63
N ASN A 277 -12.00 17.27 -15.46
CA ASN A 277 -11.65 16.53 -14.24
C ASN A 277 -12.49 15.26 -14.19
N VAL A 278 -11.85 14.10 -14.19
CA VAL A 278 -12.48 12.78 -14.31
C VAL A 278 -11.86 11.87 -13.26
N SER A 279 -12.06 12.22 -11.99
CA SER A 279 -11.38 11.64 -10.83
C SER A 279 -12.30 10.94 -9.84
N ASN A 280 -11.74 10.04 -9.02
CA ASN A 280 -12.50 9.33 -7.98
C ASN A 280 -13.68 8.49 -8.52
N ASN A 281 -13.52 7.89 -9.71
CA ASN A 281 -14.57 7.08 -10.32
C ASN A 281 -14.39 5.58 -10.05
N ASN A 282 -15.49 4.82 -9.97
CA ASN A 282 -15.51 3.46 -9.43
C ASN A 282 -15.06 2.34 -10.40
N CYS A 283 -14.99 2.60 -11.71
CA CYS A 283 -14.64 1.57 -12.71
C CYS A 283 -13.59 2.01 -13.74
N GLY A 284 -13.50 3.31 -14.03
CA GLY A 284 -12.57 3.86 -15.01
C GLY A 284 -12.88 5.33 -15.28
N SER A 285 -11.91 6.08 -15.78
CA SER A 285 -12.09 7.51 -15.99
C SER A 285 -12.57 7.86 -17.39
N ILE A 286 -11.71 7.75 -18.40
CA ILE A 286 -12.05 7.98 -19.80
C ILE A 286 -11.91 6.65 -20.56
N SER A 287 -13.03 6.12 -21.08
CA SER A 287 -13.04 4.83 -21.76
C SER A 287 -13.52 4.96 -23.19
N LEU A 288 -12.74 4.44 -24.14
CA LEU A 288 -13.03 4.37 -25.56
C LEU A 288 -13.12 2.90 -25.99
N SER A 289 -14.22 2.52 -26.60
CA SER A 289 -14.43 1.19 -27.20
C SER A 289 -15.00 1.35 -28.62
N ASP A 290 -14.40 0.66 -29.60
CA ASP A 290 -14.74 0.82 -31.03
C ASP A 290 -14.77 2.29 -31.51
N SER A 291 -14.01 3.19 -30.87
CA SER A 291 -14.14 4.64 -30.96
C SER A 291 -12.87 5.25 -31.53
N SER A 292 -12.84 5.42 -32.85
CA SER A 292 -11.64 5.86 -33.59
C SER A 292 -11.65 7.37 -33.90
N ASN A 293 -10.50 7.94 -34.21
CA ASN A 293 -10.36 9.34 -34.66
C ASN A 293 -10.75 10.41 -33.62
N ASN A 294 -10.57 10.15 -32.32
CA ASN A 294 -10.89 11.09 -31.25
C ASN A 294 -9.65 11.78 -30.66
N SER A 295 -9.86 12.95 -30.04
CA SER A 295 -8.82 13.73 -29.34
C SER A 295 -9.13 13.80 -27.84
N ILE A 296 -8.20 13.34 -27.01
CA ILE A 296 -8.26 13.33 -25.55
C ILE A 296 -7.11 14.20 -25.05
N THR A 297 -7.39 15.44 -24.61
CA THR A 297 -6.35 16.46 -24.42
C THR A 297 -6.49 17.20 -23.09
N GLY A 298 -5.43 17.26 -22.28
CA GLY A 298 -5.40 18.10 -21.07
C GLY A 298 -6.35 17.66 -19.96
N ASN A 299 -6.84 16.41 -19.97
CA ASN A 299 -7.76 15.92 -18.94
C ASN A 299 -7.00 15.43 -17.70
N ASN A 300 -7.64 15.55 -16.54
CA ASN A 300 -7.18 14.96 -15.29
C ASN A 300 -7.96 13.67 -15.00
N ALA A 301 -7.34 12.52 -15.23
CA ALA A 301 -7.86 11.18 -15.01
C ALA A 301 -7.15 10.53 -13.80
N SER A 302 -7.46 11.01 -12.59
CA SER A 302 -6.75 10.61 -11.37
C SER A 302 -7.60 9.96 -10.28
N ASN A 303 -6.98 9.14 -9.42
CA ASN A 303 -7.64 8.51 -8.26
C ASN A 303 -8.84 7.63 -8.63
N ASN A 304 -8.82 6.99 -9.80
CA ASN A 304 -9.93 6.14 -10.23
C ASN A 304 -9.68 4.69 -9.84
N ASN A 305 -10.76 4.00 -9.47
CA ASN A 305 -10.76 2.57 -9.22
C ASN A 305 -10.86 1.79 -10.54
N GLY A 306 -9.77 1.80 -11.32
CA GLY A 306 -9.67 1.22 -12.65
C GLY A 306 -8.57 1.90 -13.45
N ASP A 307 -8.70 1.90 -14.78
CA ASP A 307 -7.75 2.61 -15.65
C ASP A 307 -8.02 4.12 -15.66
N GLY A 308 -6.96 4.93 -15.82
CA GLY A 308 -7.09 6.36 -16.07
C GLY A 308 -7.70 6.62 -17.45
N ILE A 309 -7.02 6.19 -18.51
CA ILE A 309 -7.52 6.28 -19.89
C ILE A 309 -7.43 4.91 -20.54
N SER A 310 -8.57 4.36 -20.99
CA SER A 310 -8.65 3.02 -21.58
C SER A 310 -9.15 3.08 -23.02
N ILE A 311 -8.46 2.39 -23.92
CA ILE A 311 -8.68 2.40 -25.37
C ILE A 311 -8.73 0.96 -25.87
N SER A 312 -9.92 0.50 -26.28
CA SER A 312 -10.15 -0.86 -26.82
C SER A 312 -10.66 -0.78 -28.24
N ASP A 313 -10.05 -1.54 -29.14
CA ASP A 313 -10.45 -1.65 -30.56
C ASP A 313 -10.65 -0.28 -31.23
N SER A 314 -9.82 0.70 -30.85
CA SER A 314 -10.01 2.11 -31.12
C SER A 314 -8.72 2.68 -31.71
N SER A 315 -8.76 3.03 -32.99
CA SER A 315 -7.58 3.45 -33.76
C SER A 315 -7.55 4.95 -34.05
N ASN A 316 -6.39 5.48 -34.41
CA ASN A 316 -6.20 6.87 -34.84
C ASN A 316 -6.62 7.93 -33.79
N ASN A 317 -6.53 7.63 -32.50
CA ASN A 317 -6.81 8.59 -31.44
C ASN A 317 -5.55 9.36 -31.01
N THR A 318 -5.75 10.59 -30.55
CA THR A 318 -4.68 11.45 -30.00
C THR A 318 -4.91 11.67 -28.51
N ILE A 319 -3.92 11.32 -27.68
CA ILE A 319 -3.94 11.40 -26.22
C ILE A 319 -2.80 12.32 -25.81
N THR A 320 -3.10 13.58 -25.53
CA THR A 320 -2.06 14.61 -25.36
C THR A 320 -2.19 15.41 -24.07
N GLY A 321 -1.11 15.55 -23.31
CA GLY A 321 -1.06 16.47 -22.18
C GLY A 321 -2.02 16.11 -21.02
N ASN A 322 -2.45 14.85 -20.92
CA ASN A 322 -3.34 14.41 -19.85
C ASN A 322 -2.54 14.03 -18.60
N ASN A 323 -3.16 14.17 -17.42
CA ASN A 323 -2.66 13.61 -16.17
C ASN A 323 -3.41 12.31 -15.87
N ALA A 324 -2.72 11.16 -15.89
CA ALA A 324 -3.28 9.85 -15.55
C ALA A 324 -2.55 9.31 -14.32
N SER A 325 -3.01 9.68 -13.12
CA SER A 325 -2.27 9.43 -11.88
C SER A 325 -3.06 8.77 -10.76
N SER A 326 -2.38 8.01 -9.91
CA SER A 326 -2.96 7.44 -8.69
C SER A 326 -4.17 6.53 -8.94
N ASN A 327 -4.23 5.88 -10.10
CA ASN A 327 -5.32 4.97 -10.41
C ASN A 327 -5.01 3.55 -9.89
N SER A 328 -6.05 2.80 -9.52
CA SER A 328 -5.91 1.46 -8.94
C SER A 328 -5.57 0.37 -9.96
N ASN A 329 -5.35 0.74 -11.22
CA ASN A 329 -4.82 -0.15 -12.27
C ASN A 329 -3.85 0.60 -13.19
N VAL A 330 -4.12 0.67 -14.50
CA VAL A 330 -3.19 1.22 -15.51
C VAL A 330 -3.45 2.72 -15.70
N GLY A 331 -2.39 3.52 -15.88
CA GLY A 331 -2.53 4.93 -16.22
C GLY A 331 -3.21 5.14 -17.58
N ILE A 332 -2.58 4.63 -18.65
CA ILE A 332 -3.09 4.65 -20.02
C ILE A 332 -3.00 3.25 -20.63
N TYR A 333 -4.14 2.64 -20.94
CA TYR A 333 -4.24 1.28 -21.46
C TYR A 333 -4.77 1.23 -22.89
N LEU A 334 -4.05 0.56 -23.78
CA LEU A 334 -4.44 0.27 -25.16
C LEU A 334 -4.55 -1.23 -25.36
N SER A 335 -5.70 -1.70 -25.86
CA SER A 335 -5.98 -3.12 -26.07
C SER A 335 -6.73 -3.41 -27.37
N GLY A 336 -6.79 -4.68 -27.77
CA GLY A 336 -7.51 -5.11 -28.96
C GLY A 336 -6.85 -4.62 -30.25
N ASP A 337 -7.62 -4.24 -31.26
CA ASP A 337 -7.09 -3.68 -32.52
C ASP A 337 -6.94 -2.14 -32.46
N SER A 338 -6.31 -1.64 -31.40
CA SER A 338 -6.09 -0.20 -31.16
C SER A 338 -4.78 0.30 -31.79
N SER A 339 -4.83 0.56 -33.10
CA SER A 339 -3.65 0.94 -33.90
C SER A 339 -3.55 2.43 -34.22
N ASN A 340 -2.35 2.90 -34.57
CA ASN A 340 -2.11 4.28 -35.03
C ASN A 340 -2.54 5.38 -34.03
N ASN A 341 -2.53 5.10 -32.73
CA ASN A 341 -2.79 6.10 -31.70
C ASN A 341 -1.50 6.85 -31.34
N SER A 342 -1.64 8.12 -30.95
CA SER A 342 -0.54 8.97 -30.50
C SER A 342 -0.74 9.35 -29.03
N ILE A 343 0.21 8.97 -28.17
CA ILE A 343 0.24 9.26 -26.73
C ILE A 343 1.40 10.23 -26.51
N THR A 344 1.11 11.52 -26.36
CA THR A 344 2.15 12.58 -26.36
C THR A 344 2.09 13.49 -25.13
N GLY A 345 3.20 13.71 -24.44
CA GLY A 345 3.28 14.75 -23.40
C GLY A 345 2.39 14.51 -22.18
N ASN A 346 2.00 13.27 -21.88
CA ASN A 346 1.15 12.94 -20.74
C ASN A 346 1.98 12.75 -19.46
N ASN A 347 1.39 13.07 -18.31
CA ASN A 347 1.96 12.78 -17.00
C ASN A 347 1.27 11.53 -16.42
N VAL A 348 2.02 10.45 -16.25
CA VAL A 348 1.50 9.13 -15.89
C VAL A 348 2.24 8.61 -14.66
N ARG A 349 1.62 8.72 -13.49
CA ARG A 349 2.34 8.49 -12.22
C ARG A 349 1.53 7.83 -11.12
N ASN A 350 2.21 7.16 -10.19
CA ASN A 350 1.61 6.61 -8.96
C ASN A 350 0.47 5.61 -9.23
N ASN A 351 0.42 4.99 -10.41
CA ASN A 351 -0.60 3.98 -10.70
C ASN A 351 -0.14 2.63 -10.12
N SER A 352 -1.07 1.87 -9.53
CA SER A 352 -0.74 0.62 -8.82
C SER A 352 -0.27 -0.52 -9.74
N ASN A 353 -0.44 -0.35 -11.05
CA ASN A 353 0.02 -1.28 -12.08
C ASN A 353 0.90 -0.52 -13.10
N VAL A 354 0.84 -0.85 -14.38
CA VAL A 354 1.65 -0.20 -15.42
C VAL A 354 1.21 1.26 -15.68
N GLY A 355 2.15 2.17 -15.93
CA GLY A 355 1.89 3.53 -16.38
C GLY A 355 1.20 3.55 -17.74
N ILE A 356 1.90 3.11 -18.80
CA ILE A 356 1.35 3.01 -20.16
C ILE A 356 1.46 1.56 -20.65
N TRP A 357 0.33 0.91 -20.93
CA TRP A 357 0.31 -0.49 -21.39
C TRP A 357 -0.34 -0.64 -22.76
N LEU A 358 0.39 -1.22 -23.71
CA LEU A 358 -0.11 -1.67 -25.01
C LEU A 358 -0.19 -3.20 -25.05
N SER A 359 -1.39 -3.74 -25.21
CA SER A 359 -1.66 -5.18 -25.27
C SER A 359 -2.35 -5.57 -26.59
N SER A 360 -1.71 -6.39 -27.40
CA SER A 360 -2.24 -6.83 -28.69
C SER A 360 -2.67 -8.30 -28.68
N LEU A 361 -3.67 -8.62 -29.52
CA LEU A 361 -4.00 -10.01 -29.85
C LEU A 361 -3.00 -10.64 -30.86
N GLY A 362 -2.02 -9.88 -31.37
CA GLY A 362 -0.93 -10.36 -32.21
C GLY A 362 -1.32 -10.63 -33.68
N LEU A 363 -2.47 -10.13 -34.14
CA LEU A 363 -3.00 -10.40 -35.48
C LEU A 363 -2.58 -9.35 -36.53
N PHE A 364 -2.26 -8.11 -36.12
CA PHE A 364 -2.00 -6.98 -37.01
C PHE A 364 -0.92 -6.03 -36.43
N PRO A 365 -0.20 -5.25 -37.26
CA PRO A 365 0.74 -4.23 -36.77
C PRO A 365 0.02 -3.13 -35.98
N PHE A 366 0.55 -2.77 -34.81
CA PHE A 366 -0.08 -1.81 -33.89
C PHE A 366 0.23 -0.34 -34.26
N ASN A 367 1.46 -0.02 -34.67
CA ASN A 367 1.82 1.31 -35.20
C ASN A 367 1.47 2.49 -34.28
N ASN A 368 1.51 2.32 -32.94
CA ASN A 368 1.26 3.42 -32.02
C ASN A 368 2.53 4.23 -31.76
N THR A 369 2.36 5.50 -31.40
CA THR A 369 3.45 6.42 -31.07
C THR A 369 3.31 6.91 -29.63
N ILE A 370 4.37 6.78 -28.82
CA ILE A 370 4.45 7.20 -27.43
C ILE A 370 5.60 8.20 -27.32
N THR A 371 5.30 9.48 -27.16
CA THR A 371 6.30 10.55 -27.29
C THR A 371 6.28 11.55 -26.13
N ASP A 372 7.44 11.92 -25.61
CA ASP A 372 7.60 12.99 -24.61
C ASP A 372 6.73 12.84 -23.35
N ASN A 373 6.35 11.62 -22.96
CA ASN A 373 5.56 11.39 -21.75
C ASN A 373 6.47 11.33 -20.52
N ASN A 374 5.93 11.74 -19.36
CA ASN A 374 6.57 11.57 -18.06
C ASN A 374 5.91 10.40 -17.33
N VAL A 375 6.63 9.29 -17.17
CA VAL A 375 6.11 8.01 -16.64
C VAL A 375 6.90 7.62 -15.39
N ARG A 376 6.34 7.86 -14.20
CA ARG A 376 7.09 7.67 -12.95
C ARG A 376 6.32 7.01 -11.81
N ASN A 377 7.01 6.33 -10.90
CA ASN A 377 6.41 5.77 -9.67
C ASN A 377 5.20 4.86 -9.92
N ASN A 378 5.19 4.12 -11.03
CA ASN A 378 4.17 3.09 -11.28
C ASN A 378 4.75 1.72 -10.94
N TYR A 379 3.93 0.66 -10.94
CA TYR A 379 4.48 -0.69 -10.81
C TYR A 379 5.42 -1.02 -11.99
N GLY A 380 5.03 -0.69 -13.22
CA GLY A 380 5.91 -0.71 -14.39
C GLY A 380 5.70 0.55 -15.23
N GLY A 381 6.70 0.98 -16.00
CA GLY A 381 6.61 2.23 -16.76
C GLY A 381 5.76 2.09 -18.03
N ILE A 382 6.39 1.71 -19.14
CA ILE A 382 5.77 1.50 -20.45
C ILE A 382 5.89 0.03 -20.84
N TYR A 383 4.78 -0.68 -20.92
CA TYR A 383 4.75 -2.11 -21.23
C TYR A 383 4.13 -2.40 -22.60
N LEU A 384 4.85 -3.13 -23.45
CA LEU A 384 4.37 -3.63 -24.73
C LEU A 384 4.26 -5.16 -24.68
N SER A 385 3.02 -5.66 -24.67
CA SER A 385 2.72 -7.09 -24.70
C SER A 385 2.15 -7.49 -26.06
N ARG A 386 2.89 -8.35 -26.79
CA ARG A 386 2.55 -8.79 -28.16
C ARG A 386 2.35 -7.64 -29.15
N SER A 387 2.88 -6.46 -28.83
CA SER A 387 2.61 -5.20 -29.54
C SER A 387 3.82 -4.80 -30.38
N SER A 388 3.73 -5.02 -31.68
CA SER A 388 4.83 -4.79 -32.63
C SER A 388 4.62 -3.53 -33.47
N ASN A 389 5.71 -2.97 -33.99
CA ASN A 389 5.73 -1.80 -34.89
C ASN A 389 5.39 -0.45 -34.24
N ASN A 390 5.64 -0.27 -32.95
CA ASN A 390 5.40 1.00 -32.24
C ASN A 390 6.67 1.88 -32.21
N SER A 391 6.47 3.19 -32.00
CA SER A 391 7.54 4.17 -31.78
C SER A 391 7.43 4.73 -30.36
N ILE A 392 8.51 4.65 -29.58
CA ILE A 392 8.61 5.15 -28.21
C ILE A 392 9.78 6.12 -28.16
N THR A 393 9.50 7.42 -28.07
CA THR A 393 10.51 8.46 -28.33
C THR A 393 10.50 9.57 -27.29
N GLY A 394 11.66 9.96 -26.76
CA GLY A 394 11.76 11.16 -25.91
C GLY A 394 11.04 11.09 -24.56
N ASN A 395 10.62 9.90 -24.11
CA ASN A 395 9.90 9.76 -22.83
C ASN A 395 10.89 9.83 -21.66
N ASN A 396 10.43 10.43 -20.55
CA ASN A 396 11.11 10.41 -19.27
C ASN A 396 10.49 9.33 -18.40
N VAL A 397 11.27 8.31 -18.04
CA VAL A 397 10.81 7.13 -17.30
C VAL A 397 11.63 7.02 -16.03
N SER A 398 10.99 7.09 -14.86
CA SER A 398 11.74 7.02 -13.61
C SER A 398 11.04 6.32 -12.47
N ASP A 399 11.82 5.69 -11.60
CA ASP A 399 11.38 5.19 -10.30
C ASP A 399 10.15 4.27 -10.38
N ASN A 400 9.99 3.53 -11.49
CA ASN A 400 8.98 2.49 -11.57
C ASN A 400 9.50 1.25 -10.84
N TYR A 401 8.61 0.53 -10.14
CA TYR A 401 9.01 -0.56 -9.26
C TYR A 401 9.66 -1.74 -10.00
N ASP A 402 9.19 -2.04 -11.21
CA ASP A 402 9.65 -3.12 -12.08
C ASP A 402 10.43 -2.56 -13.29
N ASP A 403 10.00 -2.84 -14.52
CA ASP A 403 10.67 -2.36 -15.72
C ASP A 403 10.20 -0.95 -16.13
N GLY A 404 11.14 -0.07 -16.47
CA GLY A 404 10.86 1.25 -17.05
C GLY A 404 10.20 1.16 -18.43
N ILE A 405 10.83 0.48 -19.39
CA ILE A 405 10.21 0.09 -20.67
C ILE A 405 10.38 -1.41 -20.86
N SER A 406 9.31 -2.14 -21.11
CA SER A 406 9.35 -3.60 -21.26
C SER A 406 8.71 -4.08 -22.56
N LEU A 407 9.45 -4.92 -23.30
CA LEU A 407 9.05 -5.49 -24.58
C LEU A 407 8.87 -7.01 -24.41
N SER A 408 7.63 -7.49 -24.39
CA SER A 408 7.33 -8.93 -24.33
C SER A 408 6.62 -9.39 -25.60
N ARG A 409 7.27 -10.25 -26.38
CA ARG A 409 6.78 -10.73 -27.69
C ARG A 409 6.42 -9.57 -28.65
N SER A 410 7.18 -8.49 -28.57
CA SER A 410 6.90 -7.18 -29.18
C SER A 410 8.08 -6.80 -30.07
N SER A 411 8.00 -7.17 -31.35
CA SER A 411 9.09 -7.02 -32.32
C SER A 411 8.92 -5.76 -33.18
N ASN A 412 9.97 -5.36 -33.91
CA ASN A 412 9.93 -4.24 -34.85
C ASN A 412 9.55 -2.88 -34.23
N ASN A 413 9.85 -2.66 -32.95
CA ASN A 413 9.60 -1.37 -32.30
C ASN A 413 10.83 -0.45 -32.39
N SER A 414 10.60 0.86 -32.40
CA SER A 414 11.64 1.89 -32.30
C SER A 414 11.60 2.53 -30.91
N ILE A 415 12.69 2.46 -30.16
CA ILE A 415 12.86 3.05 -28.83
C ILE A 415 14.01 4.03 -28.92
N THR A 416 13.72 5.33 -29.00
CA THR A 416 14.73 6.34 -29.37
C THR A 416 14.73 7.54 -28.45
N GLY A 417 15.88 7.96 -27.94
CA GLY A 417 16.00 9.22 -27.20
C GLY A 417 15.26 9.28 -25.86
N ASN A 418 14.91 8.14 -25.27
CA ASN A 418 14.24 8.09 -23.95
C ASN A 418 15.27 8.20 -22.82
N THR A 419 14.86 8.79 -21.70
CA THR A 419 15.66 8.92 -20.49
C THR A 419 15.09 8.04 -19.39
N PHE A 420 15.96 7.27 -18.74
CA PHE A 420 15.66 6.40 -17.61
C PHE A 420 16.43 6.88 -16.38
N VAL A 421 15.73 7.01 -15.25
CA VAL A 421 16.34 7.29 -13.94
C VAL A 421 15.84 6.25 -12.95
N ASN A 422 16.75 5.50 -12.35
CA ASN A 422 16.41 4.32 -11.52
C ASN A 422 15.54 3.29 -12.25
N ASP A 423 15.71 3.18 -13.57
CA ASP A 423 14.84 2.43 -14.46
C ASP A 423 15.63 1.89 -15.67
N GLY A 424 15.00 1.09 -16.53
CA GLY A 424 15.68 0.55 -17.72
C GLY A 424 14.76 -0.05 -18.77
N LEU A 425 15.40 -0.61 -19.81
CA LEU A 425 14.74 -1.40 -20.84
C LEU A 425 14.80 -2.89 -20.49
N SER A 426 13.73 -3.61 -20.77
CA SER A 426 13.65 -5.06 -20.66
C SER A 426 13.11 -5.64 -21.96
N VAL A 427 13.71 -6.74 -22.42
CA VAL A 427 13.43 -7.35 -23.73
C VAL A 427 13.29 -8.85 -23.57
N ASP A 428 12.09 -9.37 -23.82
CA ASP A 428 11.74 -10.79 -23.79
C ASP A 428 11.03 -11.22 -25.08
N ASP A 429 11.55 -12.27 -25.71
CA ASP A 429 11.04 -12.86 -26.95
C ASP A 429 10.70 -11.84 -28.05
N SER A 430 11.49 -10.77 -28.13
CA SER A 430 11.24 -9.58 -28.95
C SER A 430 12.46 -9.30 -29.82
N TYR A 431 12.24 -9.13 -31.12
CA TYR A 431 13.30 -9.06 -32.12
C TYR A 431 13.14 -7.86 -33.05
N GLN A 432 14.18 -7.56 -33.81
CA GLN A 432 14.21 -6.52 -34.83
C GLN A 432 13.85 -5.14 -34.26
N ASN A 433 14.22 -4.88 -33.01
CA ASN A 433 13.91 -3.62 -32.35
C ASN A 433 15.06 -2.64 -32.59
N THR A 434 14.73 -1.40 -32.90
CA THR A 434 15.72 -0.32 -33.02
C THR A 434 15.78 0.43 -31.71
N VAL A 435 16.93 0.41 -31.03
CA VAL A 435 17.11 1.06 -29.73
C VAL A 435 18.31 1.99 -29.83
N GLU A 436 18.05 3.30 -29.91
CA GLU A 436 19.08 4.30 -30.23
C GLU A 436 18.98 5.53 -29.34
N GLU A 437 20.11 6.15 -29.00
CA GLU A 437 20.16 7.45 -28.30
C GLU A 437 19.45 7.48 -26.93
N ASN A 438 19.19 6.34 -26.30
CA ASN A 438 18.57 6.30 -24.97
C ASN A 438 19.63 6.44 -23.86
N ILE A 439 19.22 7.06 -22.74
CA ILE A 439 20.10 7.36 -21.61
C ILE A 439 19.55 6.68 -20.35
N VAL A 440 20.37 5.89 -19.67
CA VAL A 440 20.09 5.28 -18.37
C VAL A 440 21.04 5.87 -17.34
N ASN A 441 20.49 6.53 -16.31
CA ASN A 441 21.26 7.13 -15.21
C ASN A 441 22.42 8.01 -15.69
N GLY A 442 22.18 8.80 -16.74
CA GLY A 442 23.15 9.72 -17.34
C GLY A 442 24.15 9.10 -18.31
N LYS A 443 24.10 7.78 -18.56
CA LYS A 443 24.97 7.06 -19.50
C LYS A 443 24.17 6.43 -20.65
N PRO A 444 24.80 6.06 -21.78
CA PRO A 444 24.10 5.40 -22.89
C PRO A 444 23.49 4.05 -22.49
N LEU A 445 22.32 3.73 -23.03
CA LEU A 445 21.80 2.36 -23.08
C LEU A 445 22.40 1.66 -24.29
N VAL A 446 23.11 0.56 -24.08
CA VAL A 446 23.71 -0.22 -25.16
C VAL A 446 22.85 -1.43 -25.46
N TYR A 447 22.18 -1.39 -26.61
CA TYR A 447 21.41 -2.50 -27.17
C TYR A 447 22.10 -3.01 -28.43
N LEU A 448 22.39 -4.32 -28.47
CA LEU A 448 22.98 -4.98 -29.63
C LEU A 448 22.09 -6.14 -30.07
N GLU A 449 21.73 -6.17 -31.34
CA GLU A 449 20.99 -7.26 -31.96
C GLU A 449 21.71 -7.76 -33.21
N ASP A 450 21.85 -9.09 -33.36
CA ASP A 450 22.54 -9.74 -34.49
C ASP A 450 23.99 -9.25 -34.71
N ALA A 451 24.63 -8.71 -33.66
CA ALA A 451 25.97 -8.16 -33.72
C ALA A 451 27.06 -9.21 -33.45
N SER A 452 28.28 -8.94 -33.92
CA SER A 452 29.46 -9.73 -33.58
C SER A 452 30.71 -8.88 -33.43
N ASP A 453 31.68 -9.39 -32.67
CA ASP A 453 33.01 -8.79 -32.50
C ASP A 453 32.98 -7.35 -31.97
N TYR A 454 32.21 -7.10 -30.90
CA TYR A 454 32.00 -5.77 -30.33
C TYR A 454 32.40 -5.70 -28.85
N THR A 455 33.03 -4.60 -28.45
CA THR A 455 33.35 -4.30 -27.04
C THR A 455 32.58 -3.06 -26.61
N VAL A 456 31.86 -3.15 -25.50
CA VAL A 456 31.11 -2.04 -24.92
C VAL A 456 32.06 -1.08 -24.21
N GLU A 457 32.10 0.19 -24.62
CA GLU A 457 33.00 1.20 -24.07
C GLU A 457 32.45 1.91 -22.82
N ASP A 458 31.16 2.27 -22.84
CA ASP A 458 30.45 2.89 -21.72
C ASP A 458 28.96 2.56 -21.83
N ALA A 459 28.32 2.34 -20.68
CA ALA A 459 26.89 2.08 -20.61
C ALA A 459 26.34 2.32 -19.20
N GLY A 460 25.07 2.72 -19.11
CA GLY A 460 24.26 2.62 -17.89
C GLY A 460 23.54 1.27 -17.79
N GLN A 461 23.29 0.64 -18.94
CA GLN A 461 22.64 -0.66 -19.08
C GLN A 461 23.12 -1.33 -20.38
N VAL A 462 23.25 -2.67 -20.37
CA VAL A 462 23.66 -3.44 -21.55
C VAL A 462 22.69 -4.58 -21.85
N ILE A 463 22.15 -4.63 -23.07
CA ILE A 463 21.25 -5.69 -23.54
C ILE A 463 21.78 -6.22 -24.88
N VAL A 464 21.98 -7.54 -24.94
CA VAL A 464 22.60 -8.22 -26.08
C VAL A 464 21.72 -9.37 -26.53
N VAL A 465 21.23 -9.29 -27.77
CA VAL A 465 20.24 -10.20 -28.36
C VAL A 465 20.82 -10.88 -29.59
N ASN A 466 20.84 -12.22 -29.61
CA ASN A 466 21.28 -13.01 -30.76
C ASN A 466 22.68 -12.64 -31.30
N CYS A 467 23.61 -12.29 -30.40
CA CYS A 467 24.95 -11.83 -30.78
C CYS A 467 26.02 -12.90 -30.55
N THR A 468 27.23 -12.67 -31.07
CA THR A 468 28.38 -13.54 -30.84
C THR A 468 29.65 -12.74 -30.53
N ASN A 469 30.48 -13.20 -29.60
CA ASN A 469 31.77 -12.58 -29.27
C ASN A 469 31.66 -11.09 -28.87
N ILE A 470 30.71 -10.78 -27.97
CA ILE A 470 30.55 -9.46 -27.37
C ILE A 470 31.35 -9.39 -26.06
N THR A 471 32.01 -8.27 -25.78
CA THR A 471 32.73 -8.05 -24.52
C THR A 471 32.13 -6.87 -23.76
N VAL A 472 31.71 -7.11 -22.52
CA VAL A 472 31.21 -6.10 -21.57
C VAL A 472 32.16 -6.07 -20.39
N GLU A 473 32.97 -5.01 -20.25
CA GLU A 473 34.02 -5.00 -19.22
C GLU A 473 34.23 -3.65 -18.54
N ASN A 474 34.54 -3.70 -17.23
CA ASN A 474 34.89 -2.54 -16.40
C ASN A 474 33.83 -1.43 -16.35
N LEU A 475 32.55 -1.80 -16.41
CA LEU A 475 31.42 -0.87 -16.33
C LEU A 475 30.82 -0.82 -14.93
N ASP A 476 30.11 0.26 -14.65
CA ASP A 476 29.26 0.46 -13.47
C ASP A 476 27.81 0.59 -13.93
N LEU A 477 27.03 -0.44 -13.61
CA LEU A 477 25.69 -0.74 -14.14
C LEU A 477 24.71 -0.89 -12.97
N ALA A 478 24.14 0.23 -12.53
CA ALA A 478 23.33 0.30 -11.34
C ALA A 478 22.01 1.04 -11.53
N ASN A 479 21.06 0.76 -10.63
CA ASN A 479 19.73 1.37 -10.56
C ASN A 479 18.98 1.25 -11.90
N THR A 480 18.88 0.06 -12.45
CA THR A 480 18.14 -0.20 -13.68
C THR A 480 17.38 -1.53 -13.63
N SER A 481 16.53 -1.81 -14.61
CA SER A 481 15.74 -3.05 -14.65
C SER A 481 16.64 -4.30 -14.69
N VAL A 482 17.65 -4.26 -15.58
CA VAL A 482 18.68 -5.29 -15.68
C VAL A 482 20.02 -4.65 -15.97
N GLY A 483 21.08 -5.00 -15.23
CA GLY A 483 22.40 -4.44 -15.47
C GLY A 483 23.00 -4.91 -16.80
N VAL A 484 23.12 -6.23 -16.96
CA VAL A 484 23.56 -6.89 -18.21
C VAL A 484 22.61 -8.02 -18.58
N ALA A 485 22.05 -7.99 -19.79
CA ALA A 485 21.24 -9.08 -20.33
C ALA A 485 21.89 -9.71 -21.57
N LEU A 486 22.11 -11.03 -21.52
CA LEU A 486 22.54 -11.85 -22.66
C LEU A 486 21.41 -12.79 -23.05
N TRP A 487 20.89 -12.65 -24.25
CA TRP A 487 19.82 -13.51 -24.75
C TRP A 487 20.12 -14.09 -26.12
N LYS A 488 20.10 -15.43 -26.23
CA LYS A 488 20.56 -16.16 -27.44
C LYS A 488 21.98 -15.75 -27.88
N THR A 489 22.83 -15.42 -26.92
CA THR A 489 24.16 -14.90 -27.18
C THR A 489 25.21 -15.99 -26.97
N GLU A 490 26.21 -16.01 -27.86
CA GLU A 490 27.26 -17.01 -27.85
C GLU A 490 28.66 -16.40 -27.73
N ASP A 491 29.61 -17.16 -27.18
CA ASP A 491 31.05 -16.85 -27.14
C ASP A 491 31.40 -15.46 -26.56
N SER A 492 30.55 -14.89 -25.70
CA SER A 492 30.67 -13.52 -25.19
C SER A 492 31.21 -13.46 -23.76
N LYS A 493 31.62 -12.28 -23.30
CA LYS A 493 32.34 -12.06 -22.04
C LYS A 493 31.75 -10.91 -21.24
N VAL A 494 31.53 -11.12 -19.94
CA VAL A 494 31.14 -10.08 -18.97
C VAL A 494 32.19 -10.07 -17.86
N LEU A 495 33.07 -9.06 -17.85
CA LEU A 495 34.31 -9.06 -17.09
C LEU A 495 34.44 -7.85 -16.16
N ASN A 496 34.72 -8.07 -14.87
CA ASN A 496 35.10 -7.01 -13.92
C ASN A 496 34.14 -5.82 -13.82
N ASN A 497 32.83 -6.05 -14.03
CA ASN A 497 31.82 -5.01 -13.89
C ASN A 497 31.35 -4.88 -12.44
N THR A 498 30.90 -3.69 -12.06
CA THR A 498 30.11 -3.47 -10.85
C THR A 498 28.64 -3.36 -11.24
N VAL A 499 27.81 -4.25 -10.70
CA VAL A 499 26.41 -4.41 -11.10
C VAL A 499 25.54 -4.44 -9.84
N SER A 500 24.83 -3.34 -9.54
CA SER A 500 24.14 -3.24 -8.25
C SER A 500 22.81 -2.51 -8.28
N ASN A 501 21.92 -2.81 -7.32
CA ASN A 501 20.63 -2.15 -7.16
C ASN A 501 19.75 -2.24 -8.42
N ASN A 502 19.82 -3.37 -9.13
CA ASN A 502 18.98 -3.62 -10.31
C ASN A 502 17.85 -4.59 -9.96
N GLY A 503 16.86 -4.72 -10.85
CA GLY A 503 15.95 -5.86 -10.84
C GLY A 503 16.74 -7.17 -10.93
N ASN A 504 17.34 -7.43 -12.10
CA ASN A 504 18.34 -8.48 -12.27
C ASN A 504 19.74 -7.88 -12.45
N GLY A 505 20.76 -8.46 -11.82
CA GLY A 505 22.14 -8.03 -12.04
C GLY A 505 22.62 -8.42 -13.45
N ILE A 506 22.96 -9.69 -13.62
CA ILE A 506 23.40 -10.27 -14.90
C ILE A 506 22.44 -11.40 -15.28
N SER A 507 21.69 -11.23 -16.37
CA SER A 507 20.74 -12.22 -16.88
C SER A 507 21.27 -12.91 -18.13
N ILE A 508 21.22 -14.24 -18.18
CA ILE A 508 21.74 -15.07 -19.27
C ILE A 508 20.69 -16.08 -19.69
N SER A 509 19.99 -15.81 -20.77
CA SER A 509 18.85 -16.62 -21.22
C SER A 509 19.12 -17.23 -22.61
N ARG A 510 18.87 -18.53 -22.75
CA ARG A 510 19.05 -19.32 -23.98
C ARG A 510 20.41 -19.12 -24.65
N SER A 511 21.45 -18.90 -23.84
CA SER A 511 22.78 -18.47 -24.29
C SER A 511 23.84 -19.53 -24.00
N SER A 512 24.92 -19.56 -24.79
CA SER A 512 25.95 -20.60 -24.65
C SER A 512 27.38 -20.13 -24.80
N ASN A 513 28.34 -20.86 -24.22
CA ASN A 513 29.77 -20.58 -24.34
C ASN A 513 30.21 -19.18 -23.84
N ASN A 514 29.42 -18.53 -22.98
CA ASN A 514 29.75 -17.20 -22.44
C ASN A 514 30.59 -17.30 -21.17
N ARG A 515 31.36 -16.25 -20.88
CA ARG A 515 32.26 -16.17 -19.74
C ARG A 515 31.96 -14.96 -18.86
N ILE A 516 31.50 -15.22 -17.64
CA ILE A 516 31.16 -14.20 -16.63
C ILE A 516 32.23 -14.26 -15.55
N THR A 517 33.11 -13.27 -15.48
CA THR A 517 34.31 -13.35 -14.64
C THR A 517 34.62 -12.07 -13.87
N GLY A 518 34.91 -12.18 -12.58
CA GLY A 518 35.45 -11.07 -11.79
C GLY A 518 34.46 -9.94 -11.47
N ASN A 519 33.16 -10.14 -11.67
CA ASN A 519 32.16 -9.10 -11.46
C ASN A 519 31.78 -8.96 -9.98
N ASN A 520 31.48 -7.75 -9.55
CA ASN A 520 30.89 -7.42 -8.26
C ASN A 520 29.39 -7.20 -8.45
N VAL A 521 28.54 -8.10 -7.95
CA VAL A 521 27.10 -8.11 -8.21
C VAL A 521 26.33 -8.02 -6.89
N GLY A 522 25.69 -6.90 -6.57
CA GLY A 522 25.16 -6.65 -5.23
C GLY A 522 23.78 -6.01 -5.17
N ASN A 523 22.99 -6.32 -4.13
CA ASN A 523 21.72 -5.64 -3.84
C ASN A 523 20.69 -5.68 -4.99
N ASN A 524 20.59 -6.79 -5.73
CA ASN A 524 19.63 -6.90 -6.83
C ASN A 524 18.32 -7.53 -6.33
N SER A 525 17.18 -6.93 -6.68
CA SER A 525 15.88 -7.22 -6.08
C SER A 525 15.24 -8.53 -6.56
N ILE A 526 15.64 -9.04 -7.72
CA ILE A 526 15.19 -10.33 -8.29
C ILE A 526 16.33 -11.36 -8.23
N GLY A 527 17.49 -11.09 -8.83
CA GLY A 527 18.60 -12.06 -8.85
C GLY A 527 19.94 -11.42 -9.17
N GLY A 528 21.02 -12.00 -8.62
CA GLY A 528 22.38 -11.53 -8.88
C GLY A 528 22.84 -11.91 -10.29
N ILE A 529 23.13 -13.19 -10.51
CA ILE A 529 23.45 -13.76 -11.82
C ILE A 529 22.48 -14.90 -12.13
N SER A 530 21.57 -14.66 -13.08
CA SER A 530 20.45 -15.56 -13.38
C SER A 530 20.64 -16.22 -14.75
N LEU A 531 20.53 -17.54 -14.79
CA LEU A 531 20.64 -18.35 -16.00
C LEU A 531 19.32 -19.05 -16.31
N TRP A 532 18.83 -18.92 -17.54
CA TRP A 532 17.61 -19.59 -17.97
C TRP A 532 17.79 -20.34 -19.30
N GLY A 533 17.70 -21.67 -19.30
CA GLY A 533 17.84 -22.48 -20.51
C GLY A 533 19.20 -22.30 -21.21
N SER A 534 20.24 -21.99 -20.46
CA SER A 534 21.58 -21.62 -20.94
C SER A 534 22.59 -22.74 -20.63
N SER A 535 23.54 -22.98 -21.53
CA SER A 535 24.47 -24.12 -21.42
C SER A 535 25.91 -23.78 -21.79
N ASN A 536 26.88 -24.55 -21.27
CA ASN A 536 28.30 -24.38 -21.56
C ASN A 536 28.89 -23.01 -21.16
N ASN A 537 28.26 -22.30 -20.21
CA ASN A 537 28.78 -21.01 -19.74
C ASN A 537 29.76 -21.20 -18.57
N ILE A 538 30.69 -20.25 -18.40
CA ILE A 538 31.69 -20.25 -17.32
C ILE A 538 31.45 -19.02 -16.44
N ILE A 539 31.12 -19.23 -15.17
CA ILE A 539 30.86 -18.20 -14.16
C ILE A 539 31.91 -18.34 -13.06
N THR A 540 32.90 -17.45 -13.03
CA THR A 540 34.05 -17.64 -12.15
C THR A 540 34.59 -16.37 -11.50
N GLY A 541 34.99 -16.44 -10.24
CA GLY A 541 35.63 -15.32 -9.56
C GLY A 541 34.72 -14.11 -9.31
N ASN A 542 33.39 -14.29 -9.33
CA ASN A 542 32.45 -13.18 -9.08
C ASN A 542 32.17 -13.05 -7.57
N ASN A 543 32.00 -11.81 -7.11
CA ASN A 543 31.55 -11.50 -5.76
C ASN A 543 30.08 -11.10 -5.82
N VAL A 544 29.19 -11.91 -5.21
CA VAL A 544 27.75 -11.72 -5.26
C VAL A 544 27.19 -11.48 -3.86
N CYS A 545 26.42 -10.41 -3.66
CA CYS A 545 25.88 -10.10 -2.33
C CYS A 545 24.41 -9.64 -2.34
N ASN A 546 23.73 -9.87 -1.20
CA ASN A 546 22.40 -9.31 -0.89
C ASN A 546 21.38 -9.44 -2.04
N SER A 547 21.29 -10.60 -2.68
CA SER A 547 20.35 -10.83 -3.81
C SER A 547 19.25 -11.82 -3.39
N SER A 548 17.99 -11.48 -3.67
CA SER A 548 16.80 -12.03 -3.00
C SER A 548 16.45 -13.49 -3.35
N ILE A 549 16.39 -13.87 -4.63
CA ILE A 549 15.96 -15.23 -5.06
C ILE A 549 17.15 -16.20 -5.18
N GLY A 550 18.37 -15.66 -5.28
CA GLY A 550 19.62 -16.38 -5.45
C GLY A 550 20.76 -15.40 -5.75
N GLY A 551 21.95 -15.69 -5.25
CA GLY A 551 23.16 -15.01 -5.72
C GLY A 551 23.46 -15.41 -7.16
N ILE A 552 23.61 -16.71 -7.40
CA ILE A 552 23.66 -17.31 -8.74
C ILE A 552 22.50 -18.29 -8.84
N SER A 553 21.69 -18.21 -9.89
CA SER A 553 20.53 -19.08 -10.08
C SER A 553 20.53 -19.77 -11.44
N LEU A 554 20.25 -21.07 -11.46
CA LEU A 554 20.15 -21.90 -12.67
C LEU A 554 18.71 -22.41 -12.84
N TRP A 555 18.03 -22.00 -13.91
CA TRP A 555 16.62 -22.29 -14.18
C TRP A 555 16.38 -23.02 -15.52
N ASN A 556 15.40 -23.93 -15.53
CA ASN A 556 14.88 -24.66 -16.71
C ASN A 556 15.97 -25.22 -17.64
N SER A 557 16.47 -26.43 -17.34
CA SER A 557 17.41 -27.16 -18.21
C SER A 557 18.74 -26.43 -18.49
N CYS A 558 19.26 -25.68 -17.52
CA CYS A 558 20.62 -25.16 -17.56
C CYS A 558 21.62 -26.30 -17.30
N ASN A 559 22.37 -26.69 -18.33
CA ASN A 559 23.29 -27.84 -18.28
C ASN A 559 24.71 -27.46 -18.72
N ASN A 560 25.72 -28.20 -18.26
CA ASN A 560 27.13 -28.06 -18.66
C ASN A 560 27.74 -26.68 -18.33
N ASN A 561 27.19 -25.95 -17.36
CA ASN A 561 27.79 -24.70 -16.91
C ASN A 561 28.86 -24.98 -15.84
N THR A 562 29.90 -24.14 -15.80
CA THR A 562 30.97 -24.19 -14.81
C THR A 562 30.86 -22.99 -13.87
N ILE A 563 30.67 -23.23 -12.57
CA ILE A 563 30.51 -22.20 -11.53
C ILE A 563 31.60 -22.40 -10.48
N THR A 564 32.68 -21.62 -10.57
CA THR A 564 33.85 -21.84 -9.70
C THR A 564 34.52 -20.60 -9.17
N GLY A 565 35.00 -20.63 -7.92
CA GLY A 565 35.74 -19.51 -7.35
C GLY A 565 34.91 -18.27 -7.05
N ASN A 566 33.57 -18.38 -6.98
CA ASN A 566 32.70 -17.25 -6.67
C ASN A 566 32.51 -17.11 -5.15
N THR A 567 32.32 -15.89 -4.68
CA THR A 567 32.04 -15.56 -3.28
C THR A 567 30.63 -15.03 -3.16
N PHE A 568 29.87 -15.56 -2.20
CA PHE A 568 28.53 -15.12 -1.87
C PHE A 568 28.49 -14.52 -0.46
N VAL A 569 27.79 -13.40 -0.30
CA VAL A 569 27.55 -12.75 1.00
C VAL A 569 26.06 -12.46 1.14
N ASN A 570 25.41 -12.99 2.19
CA ASN A 570 23.97 -12.86 2.40
C ASN A 570 23.10 -13.40 1.24
N CYS A 571 23.64 -14.35 0.47
CA CYS A 571 22.97 -15.06 -0.62
C CYS A 571 23.73 -16.37 -0.92
N GLY A 572 23.23 -17.19 -1.85
CA GLY A 572 23.89 -18.45 -2.23
C GLY A 572 23.67 -18.85 -3.68
N LEU A 573 23.99 -20.11 -3.99
CA LEU A 573 23.69 -20.73 -5.27
C LEU A 573 22.31 -21.39 -5.19
N SER A 574 21.45 -21.19 -6.19
CA SER A 574 20.18 -21.92 -6.29
C SER A 574 20.13 -22.69 -7.59
N VAL A 575 19.95 -24.01 -7.50
CA VAL A 575 20.01 -24.88 -8.67
C VAL A 575 18.71 -25.66 -8.84
N PHE A 576 17.89 -25.24 -9.80
CA PHE A 576 16.66 -25.91 -10.15
C PHE A 576 16.97 -26.96 -11.23
N GLU A 577 16.87 -28.24 -10.88
CA GLU A 577 17.28 -29.39 -11.73
C GLU A 577 18.80 -29.46 -12.01
N PRO A 578 19.62 -29.78 -10.99
CA PRO A 578 21.09 -29.58 -10.99
C PRO A 578 21.94 -30.48 -11.91
N TYR A 579 21.36 -31.14 -12.90
CA TYR A 579 22.09 -32.11 -13.70
C TYR A 579 23.18 -31.45 -14.57
N GLN A 580 24.34 -32.13 -14.65
CA GLN A 580 25.42 -31.82 -15.59
C GLN A 580 26.11 -30.44 -15.41
N ASN A 581 25.99 -29.76 -14.26
CA ASN A 581 26.78 -28.56 -13.97
C ASN A 581 28.02 -28.87 -13.12
N ALA A 582 29.11 -28.15 -13.36
CA ALA A 582 30.35 -28.26 -12.60
C ALA A 582 30.44 -27.10 -11.59
N VAL A 583 30.30 -27.41 -10.30
CA VAL A 583 30.34 -26.42 -9.21
C VAL A 583 31.50 -26.77 -8.28
N GLY A 584 32.37 -25.81 -7.96
CA GLY A 584 33.50 -26.04 -7.06
C GLY A 584 34.21 -24.77 -6.61
N ASP A 585 34.94 -24.82 -5.50
CA ASP A 585 35.73 -23.70 -4.98
C ASP A 585 34.95 -22.40 -4.74
N ASN A 586 33.64 -22.47 -4.48
CA ASN A 586 32.83 -21.29 -4.13
C ASN A 586 32.71 -21.13 -2.61
N THR A 587 32.51 -19.91 -2.13
CA THR A 587 32.31 -19.60 -0.69
C THR A 587 30.99 -18.89 -0.44
N VAL A 588 30.30 -19.21 0.65
CA VAL A 588 29.10 -18.53 1.14
C VAL A 588 29.38 -18.05 2.56
N ASN A 589 29.25 -16.73 2.80
CA ASN A 589 29.51 -16.10 4.10
C ASN A 589 30.87 -16.48 4.69
N GLY A 590 31.90 -16.56 3.84
CA GLY A 590 33.28 -16.90 4.24
C GLY A 590 33.56 -18.39 4.44
N LYS A 591 32.55 -19.28 4.34
CA LYS A 591 32.70 -20.74 4.43
C LYS A 591 32.55 -21.41 3.06
N PRO A 592 33.00 -22.66 2.88
CA PRO A 592 32.82 -23.38 1.61
C PRO A 592 31.35 -23.57 1.24
N LEU A 593 31.04 -23.49 -0.06
CA LEU A 593 29.80 -24.06 -0.61
C LEU A 593 30.05 -25.52 -0.93
N VAL A 594 29.30 -26.41 -0.29
CA VAL A 594 29.44 -27.86 -0.50
C VAL A 594 28.43 -28.32 -1.54
N TYR A 595 28.92 -28.68 -2.72
CA TYR A 595 28.13 -29.23 -3.82
C TYR A 595 28.63 -30.64 -4.14
N LEU A 596 27.82 -31.67 -3.84
CA LEU A 596 28.18 -33.07 -4.05
C LEU A 596 27.26 -33.71 -5.09
N VAL A 597 27.85 -34.47 -6.01
CA VAL A 597 27.14 -35.22 -7.05
C VAL A 597 27.57 -36.68 -7.00
N ASP A 598 26.60 -37.60 -6.97
CA ASP A 598 26.82 -39.06 -6.95
C ASP A 598 27.78 -39.52 -5.84
N ALA A 599 27.83 -38.77 -4.72
CA ALA A 599 28.71 -39.05 -3.60
C ALA A 599 28.08 -40.05 -2.62
N SER A 600 28.93 -40.82 -1.93
CA SER A 600 28.52 -41.74 -0.88
C SER A 600 29.45 -41.71 0.32
N GLU A 601 28.92 -41.93 1.53
CA GLU A 601 29.72 -42.11 2.76
C GLU A 601 30.60 -40.89 3.10
N TYR A 602 30.00 -39.71 3.17
CA TYR A 602 30.71 -38.45 3.44
C TYR A 602 30.04 -37.65 4.57
N THR A 603 30.83 -36.95 5.38
CA THR A 603 30.30 -36.04 6.42
C THR A 603 30.72 -34.60 6.15
N VAL A 604 29.73 -33.71 6.05
CA VAL A 604 29.91 -32.28 5.89
C VAL A 604 29.99 -31.62 7.28
N ARG A 605 31.10 -30.95 7.58
CA ARG A 605 31.38 -30.30 8.88
C ARG A 605 31.77 -28.82 8.80
N ASP A 606 31.93 -28.29 7.60
CA ASP A 606 32.17 -26.87 7.37
C ASP A 606 31.55 -26.47 6.04
N ALA A 607 30.50 -25.67 6.09
CA ALA A 607 29.84 -25.12 4.92
C ALA A 607 29.06 -23.86 5.30
N GLY A 608 28.93 -22.93 4.35
CA GLY A 608 27.94 -21.84 4.41
C GLY A 608 26.64 -22.18 3.68
N GLN A 609 26.67 -23.21 2.82
CA GLN A 609 25.52 -23.76 2.11
C GLN A 609 25.83 -25.21 1.69
N VAL A 610 24.82 -26.08 1.68
CA VAL A 610 24.95 -27.49 1.28
C VAL A 610 23.96 -27.85 0.18
N ILE A 611 24.45 -28.43 -0.92
CA ILE A 611 23.65 -28.91 -2.06
C ILE A 611 24.10 -30.34 -2.39
N LEU A 612 23.19 -31.30 -2.26
CA LEU A 612 23.44 -32.72 -2.54
C LEU A 612 22.61 -33.17 -3.74
N VAL A 613 23.25 -33.83 -4.70
CA VAL A 613 22.62 -34.29 -5.95
C VAL A 613 22.93 -35.76 -6.15
N SER A 614 21.91 -36.61 -6.22
CA SER A 614 22.04 -38.06 -6.40
C SER A 614 22.98 -38.74 -5.39
N CYS A 615 23.12 -38.18 -4.18
CA CYS A 615 24.01 -38.70 -3.16
C CYS A 615 23.33 -39.77 -2.29
N THR A 616 24.11 -40.61 -1.61
CA THR A 616 23.62 -41.60 -0.65
C THR A 616 24.46 -41.59 0.63
N ASN A 617 23.89 -41.89 1.80
CA ASN A 617 24.64 -42.00 3.06
C ASN A 617 25.53 -40.76 3.38
N ILE A 618 25.04 -39.55 3.14
CA ILE A 618 25.72 -38.30 3.52
C ILE A 618 25.28 -37.90 4.93
N THR A 619 26.17 -37.34 5.74
CA THR A 619 25.82 -36.71 7.02
C THR A 619 26.14 -35.22 6.97
N VAL A 620 25.14 -34.37 7.25
CA VAL A 620 25.28 -32.91 7.34
C VAL A 620 25.08 -32.52 8.80
N GLU A 621 26.17 -32.12 9.48
CA GLU A 621 26.14 -31.89 10.92
C GLU A 621 26.94 -30.69 11.42
N GLY A 622 26.43 -30.01 12.44
CA GLY A 622 27.16 -28.98 13.19
C GLY A 622 27.34 -27.67 12.43
N LEU A 623 26.48 -27.37 11.46
CA LEU A 623 26.64 -26.22 10.57
C LEU A 623 25.77 -25.03 10.98
N ASP A 624 26.30 -23.83 10.77
CA ASP A 624 25.54 -22.59 10.71
C ASP A 624 25.37 -22.19 9.24
N LEU A 625 24.15 -22.35 8.75
CA LEU A 625 23.71 -22.18 7.36
C LEU A 625 22.72 -21.01 7.29
N SER A 626 23.19 -19.86 7.78
CA SER A 626 22.38 -18.66 7.92
C SER A 626 22.74 -17.60 6.88
N ASN A 627 21.78 -16.72 6.56
CA ASN A 627 21.94 -15.63 5.61
C ASN A 627 22.42 -16.12 4.23
N THR A 628 21.82 -17.17 3.70
CA THR A 628 22.01 -17.60 2.31
C THR A 628 20.66 -17.65 1.59
N SER A 629 20.64 -18.03 0.32
CA SER A 629 19.39 -18.18 -0.43
C SER A 629 18.62 -19.39 0.05
N VAL A 630 19.27 -20.56 0.05
CA VAL A 630 18.75 -21.81 0.63
C VAL A 630 19.84 -22.45 1.48
N GLY A 631 19.55 -22.83 2.71
CA GLY A 631 20.55 -23.43 3.60
C GLY A 631 21.00 -24.82 3.14
N ILE A 632 20.03 -25.70 2.90
CA ILE A 632 20.24 -27.10 2.52
C ILE A 632 19.36 -27.50 1.34
N GLU A 633 19.94 -28.10 0.30
CA GLU A 633 19.21 -28.65 -0.85
C GLU A 633 19.52 -30.14 -1.06
N LEU A 634 18.48 -30.97 -1.18
CA LEU A 634 18.58 -32.42 -1.43
C LEU A 634 17.82 -32.79 -2.71
N TRP A 635 18.57 -33.14 -3.75
CA TRP A 635 18.05 -33.53 -5.06
C TRP A 635 18.34 -35.00 -5.32
N LYS A 636 17.33 -35.87 -5.39
CA LYS A 636 17.50 -37.33 -5.55
C LYS A 636 18.48 -37.95 -4.55
N THR A 637 18.57 -37.37 -3.35
CA THR A 637 19.46 -37.87 -2.31
C THR A 637 18.72 -38.89 -1.47
N GLU A 638 19.42 -39.97 -1.13
CA GLU A 638 18.84 -41.08 -0.37
C GLU A 638 19.65 -41.40 0.88
N ASP A 639 18.99 -42.00 1.88
CA ASP A 639 19.62 -42.59 3.07
C ASP A 639 20.60 -41.66 3.84
N SER A 640 20.42 -40.34 3.75
CA SER A 640 21.32 -39.34 4.35
C SER A 640 20.77 -38.77 5.65
N LYS A 641 21.62 -38.11 6.44
CA LYS A 641 21.29 -37.54 7.76
C LYS A 641 21.55 -36.04 7.78
N VAL A 642 20.60 -35.26 8.28
CA VAL A 642 20.73 -33.82 8.52
C VAL A 642 20.39 -33.56 9.99
N LEU A 643 21.40 -33.23 10.79
CA LEU A 643 21.22 -33.03 12.24
C LEU A 643 22.17 -32.00 12.82
N ASN A 644 21.79 -31.39 13.94
CA ASN A 644 22.62 -30.44 14.68
C ASN A 644 23.04 -29.22 13.85
N ASN A 645 22.15 -28.70 13.00
CA ASN A 645 22.40 -27.51 12.19
C ASN A 645 21.49 -26.36 12.59
N THR A 646 22.01 -25.13 12.49
CA THR A 646 21.22 -23.90 12.57
C THR A 646 21.06 -23.31 11.19
N VAL A 647 19.80 -23.21 10.75
CA VAL A 647 19.39 -22.77 9.41
C VAL A 647 18.48 -21.57 9.57
N SER A 648 19.04 -20.36 9.43
CA SER A 648 18.31 -19.14 9.78
C SER A 648 18.42 -17.98 8.79
N ASN A 649 17.39 -17.15 8.74
CA ASN A 649 17.37 -15.91 7.96
C ASN A 649 17.69 -16.11 6.47
N ASN A 650 17.28 -17.26 5.89
CA ASN A 650 17.51 -17.53 4.48
C ASN A 650 16.40 -16.91 3.62
N SER A 651 16.81 -16.26 2.52
CA SER A 651 15.93 -15.40 1.72
C SER A 651 14.86 -16.16 0.92
N ASN A 652 15.07 -17.46 0.66
CA ASN A 652 14.12 -18.32 -0.04
C ASN A 652 13.56 -19.43 0.87
N ARG A 653 14.38 -20.41 1.25
CA ARG A 653 13.97 -21.54 2.10
C ARG A 653 15.06 -22.00 3.06
N GLY A 654 14.68 -22.61 4.18
CA GLY A 654 15.62 -23.31 5.05
C GLY A 654 16.17 -24.58 4.39
N ILE A 655 15.27 -25.51 4.02
CA ILE A 655 15.60 -26.77 3.35
C ILE A 655 14.68 -27.05 2.15
N ILE A 656 15.26 -27.52 1.04
CA ILE A 656 14.54 -27.97 -0.17
C ILE A 656 14.84 -29.46 -0.42
N LEU A 657 13.81 -30.24 -0.70
CA LEU A 657 13.92 -31.65 -1.11
C LEU A 657 13.12 -31.90 -2.39
N SER A 658 13.76 -32.52 -3.37
CA SER A 658 13.10 -32.96 -4.61
C SER A 658 13.53 -34.36 -4.99
N ASP A 659 12.55 -35.24 -5.24
CA ASP A 659 12.75 -36.66 -5.57
C ASP A 659 13.68 -37.40 -4.58
N SER A 660 13.78 -36.93 -3.34
CA SER A 660 14.70 -37.43 -2.32
C SER A 660 13.95 -38.32 -1.33
N SER A 661 14.57 -39.43 -0.90
CA SER A 661 13.88 -40.41 -0.06
C SER A 661 14.72 -40.99 1.07
N ASN A 662 14.08 -41.47 2.14
CA ASN A 662 14.73 -42.12 3.29
C ASN A 662 15.81 -41.27 4.00
N ASN A 663 15.81 -39.95 3.83
CA ASN A 663 16.71 -39.07 4.59
C ASN A 663 16.15 -38.82 5.99
N SER A 664 17.00 -38.84 7.01
CA SER A 664 16.64 -38.56 8.42
C SER A 664 17.03 -37.14 8.79
N ILE A 665 16.04 -36.28 9.07
CA ILE A 665 16.21 -34.84 9.31
C ILE A 665 15.67 -34.52 10.71
N TYR A 666 16.55 -34.29 11.67
CA TYR A 666 16.17 -34.14 13.08
C TYR A 666 17.20 -33.34 13.88
N ILE A 667 16.78 -32.68 14.97
CA ILE A 667 17.62 -31.85 15.84
C ILE A 667 18.28 -30.71 15.02
N ASN A 668 17.48 -29.98 14.25
CA ASN A 668 17.94 -28.77 13.57
C ASN A 668 17.09 -27.57 14.00
N ASN A 669 17.65 -26.38 13.88
CA ASN A 669 16.95 -25.12 14.07
C ASN A 669 16.58 -24.51 12.72
N PHE A 670 15.28 -24.31 12.46
CA PHE A 670 14.78 -23.56 11.31
C PHE A 670 14.12 -22.25 11.79
N ILE A 671 14.82 -21.12 11.60
CA ILE A 671 14.48 -19.85 12.23
C ILE A 671 14.39 -18.72 11.21
N ASN A 672 13.25 -18.01 11.18
CA ASN A 672 13.08 -16.78 10.39
C ASN A 672 13.46 -16.90 8.90
N ASN A 673 13.31 -18.09 8.31
CA ASN A 673 13.45 -18.26 6.86
C ASN A 673 12.15 -17.80 6.18
N THR A 674 12.22 -17.29 4.95
CA THR A 674 11.01 -16.93 4.16
C THR A 674 10.05 -18.12 4.02
N GLY A 675 10.58 -19.35 4.01
CA GLY A 675 9.85 -20.54 4.43
C GLY A 675 10.81 -21.62 4.94
N ASN A 676 10.39 -22.43 5.90
CA ASN A 676 11.34 -23.36 6.53
C ASN A 676 11.64 -24.58 5.67
N VAL A 677 10.65 -25.13 4.97
CA VAL A 677 10.78 -26.38 4.21
C VAL A 677 9.98 -26.34 2.91
N TYR A 678 10.52 -26.98 1.86
CA TYR A 678 9.78 -27.33 0.64
C TYR A 678 10.13 -28.76 0.23
N SER A 679 9.11 -29.63 0.14
CA SER A 679 9.25 -31.06 -0.23
C SER A 679 8.44 -31.34 -1.49
N TYR A 680 9.11 -31.75 -2.57
CA TYR A 680 8.46 -32.13 -3.84
C TYR A 680 8.83 -33.56 -4.22
N ALA A 681 7.84 -34.36 -4.60
CA ALA A 681 8.02 -35.77 -4.99
C ALA A 681 8.92 -36.60 -4.04
N SER A 682 9.00 -36.22 -2.76
CA SER A 682 9.95 -36.76 -1.78
C SER A 682 9.25 -37.55 -0.67
N THR A 683 9.98 -38.43 0.03
CA THR A 683 9.48 -39.22 1.17
C THR A 683 10.59 -39.42 2.21
N ASN A 684 10.58 -38.65 3.29
CA ASN A 684 11.68 -38.56 4.27
C ASN A 684 11.20 -38.71 5.72
N ILE A 685 12.16 -38.86 6.63
CA ILE A 685 11.94 -39.06 8.06
C ILE A 685 12.33 -37.77 8.79
N TRP A 686 11.38 -37.16 9.49
CA TRP A 686 11.54 -35.84 10.13
C TRP A 686 11.80 -35.89 11.63
N ASN A 687 12.22 -37.06 12.13
CA ASN A 687 12.58 -37.29 13.52
C ASN A 687 13.74 -38.27 13.65
N SER A 688 14.32 -38.36 14.83
CA SER A 688 15.40 -39.30 15.11
C SER A 688 14.95 -40.75 14.82
N PRO A 689 15.84 -41.61 14.29
CA PRO A 689 15.48 -43.00 14.00
C PRO A 689 15.34 -43.88 15.25
N GLU A 690 15.89 -43.42 16.38
CA GLU A 690 15.85 -44.07 17.69
C GLU A 690 15.53 -43.02 18.77
N GLU A 691 15.06 -43.47 19.95
CA GLU A 691 14.86 -42.58 21.10
C GLU A 691 16.20 -42.03 21.60
N ILE A 692 16.25 -40.72 21.82
CA ILE A 692 17.42 -40.00 22.32
C ILE A 692 17.14 -39.62 23.78
N THR A 693 18.14 -39.81 24.65
CA THR A 693 18.10 -39.29 26.02
C THR A 693 18.56 -37.84 26.01
N TYR A 694 17.74 -36.93 26.54
CA TYR A 694 18.00 -35.49 26.53
C TYR A 694 17.60 -34.83 27.85
N THR A 695 18.11 -33.62 28.10
CA THR A 695 17.75 -32.83 29.28
C THR A 695 17.02 -31.58 28.83
N TYR A 696 15.82 -31.36 29.35
CA TYR A 696 15.00 -30.18 29.10
C TYR A 696 14.51 -29.63 30.45
N ASP A 697 14.68 -28.32 30.67
CA ASP A 697 14.34 -27.64 31.93
C ASP A 697 14.89 -28.38 33.19
N GLY A 698 16.15 -28.83 33.10
CA GLY A 698 16.84 -29.54 34.18
C GLY A 698 16.37 -30.97 34.46
N THR A 699 15.41 -31.50 33.70
CA THR A 699 14.90 -32.87 33.84
C THR A 699 15.29 -33.74 32.65
N THR A 700 15.68 -35.00 32.90
CA THR A 700 16.07 -35.96 31.85
C THR A 700 14.87 -36.74 31.34
N TYR A 701 14.74 -36.82 30.01
CA TYR A 701 13.72 -37.56 29.29
C TYR A 701 14.35 -38.49 28.24
N ALA A 702 13.58 -39.45 27.74
CA ALA A 702 13.92 -40.26 26.57
C ALA A 702 12.74 -40.25 25.60
N SER A 703 12.97 -39.83 24.35
CA SER A 703 11.93 -39.78 23.31
C SER A 703 12.56 -39.64 21.93
N TYR A 704 11.76 -39.76 20.88
CA TYR A 704 12.16 -39.32 19.54
C TYR A 704 12.23 -37.79 19.50
N LEU A 705 13.21 -37.24 18.79
CA LEU A 705 13.39 -35.79 18.64
C LEU A 705 13.22 -35.39 17.17
N GLY A 706 12.37 -34.39 16.92
CA GLY A 706 12.20 -33.75 15.62
C GLY A 706 13.07 -32.50 15.49
N ASN A 707 12.56 -31.48 14.79
CA ASN A 707 13.25 -30.22 14.53
C ASN A 707 12.57 -29.06 15.26
N TYR A 708 13.32 -27.98 15.48
CA TYR A 708 12.75 -26.72 15.95
C TYR A 708 12.31 -25.87 14.75
N TRP A 709 11.05 -25.43 14.78
CA TRP A 709 10.44 -24.60 13.73
C TRP A 709 9.93 -23.30 14.36
N ALA A 710 10.52 -22.16 14.00
CA ALA A 710 10.17 -20.87 14.61
C ALA A 710 8.70 -20.45 14.39
N ASP A 711 8.06 -20.99 13.35
CA ASP A 711 6.65 -20.77 13.00
C ASP A 711 5.68 -21.79 13.64
N TYR A 712 6.17 -22.80 14.35
CA TYR A 712 5.32 -23.79 15.01
C TYR A 712 4.50 -23.17 16.15
N LYS A 713 3.18 -23.40 16.11
CA LYS A 713 2.20 -22.82 17.05
C LYS A 713 1.57 -23.84 18.00
N GLY A 714 2.07 -25.08 18.03
CA GLY A 714 1.52 -26.14 18.87
C GLY A 714 1.82 -25.94 20.36
N ARG A 715 1.24 -26.78 21.21
CA ARG A 715 1.47 -26.73 22.67
C ARG A 715 2.56 -27.70 23.07
N ALA A 716 3.33 -27.32 24.09
CA ALA A 716 4.36 -28.17 24.67
C ALA A 716 3.76 -29.26 25.56
N ASP A 717 4.30 -30.46 25.48
CA ASP A 717 4.28 -31.43 26.57
C ASP A 717 5.34 -31.07 27.62
N ALA A 718 5.24 -31.66 28.81
CA ALA A 718 6.16 -31.40 29.92
C ALA A 718 7.63 -31.79 29.62
N ASN A 719 7.87 -32.56 28.56
CA ASN A 719 9.20 -32.96 28.10
C ASN A 719 9.78 -32.01 27.03
N GLY A 720 9.11 -30.91 26.70
CA GLY A 720 9.59 -29.95 25.70
C GLY A 720 9.36 -30.37 24.25
N ILE A 721 8.60 -31.45 23.99
CA ILE A 721 8.19 -31.83 22.63
C ILE A 721 6.78 -31.32 22.37
N GLY A 722 6.50 -30.87 21.15
CA GLY A 722 5.19 -30.41 20.73
C GLY A 722 4.19 -31.57 20.60
N ASN A 723 2.96 -31.33 21.04
CA ASN A 723 1.91 -32.35 21.06
C ASN A 723 1.14 -32.53 19.73
N ALA A 724 1.43 -31.69 18.73
CA ALA A 724 0.84 -31.75 17.41
C ALA A 724 1.95 -31.86 16.35
N PRO A 725 1.78 -32.67 15.29
CA PRO A 725 2.75 -32.73 14.21
C PRO A 725 2.90 -31.38 13.49
N TYR A 726 4.12 -31.05 13.05
CA TYR A 726 4.35 -29.97 12.10
C TYR A 726 4.19 -30.53 10.67
N SER A 727 3.26 -29.98 9.90
CA SER A 727 2.96 -30.45 8.54
C SER A 727 4.05 -29.97 7.57
N ILE A 728 4.63 -30.90 6.80
CA ILE A 728 5.64 -30.62 5.78
C ILE A 728 4.99 -30.56 4.39
N ASP A 729 4.24 -31.61 4.05
CA ASP A 729 3.42 -31.68 2.82
C ASP A 729 2.04 -32.23 3.20
N SER A 730 1.04 -31.34 3.17
CA SER A 730 -0.34 -31.66 3.53
C SER A 730 -1.03 -32.63 2.57
N GLU A 731 -0.49 -32.84 1.37
CA GLU A 731 -1.07 -33.76 0.38
C GLU A 731 -0.53 -35.19 0.52
N LYS A 732 0.57 -35.39 1.26
CA LYS A 732 1.28 -36.68 1.37
C LYS A 732 1.44 -37.22 2.78
N ASP A 733 0.79 -36.61 3.77
CA ASP A 733 0.93 -36.95 5.19
C ASP A 733 2.39 -36.91 5.71
N GLU A 734 3.30 -36.18 5.04
CA GLU A 734 4.64 -35.94 5.57
C GLU A 734 4.58 -34.89 6.69
N CYS A 735 5.01 -35.29 7.89
CA CYS A 735 5.05 -34.40 9.04
C CYS A 735 6.23 -34.73 9.96
N ASP A 736 6.72 -33.70 10.64
CA ASP A 736 7.53 -33.86 11.85
C ASP A 736 6.58 -34.17 13.00
N LEU A 737 6.62 -35.41 13.49
CA LEU A 737 5.77 -35.90 14.57
C LEU A 737 6.24 -35.45 15.97
N TYR A 738 7.47 -34.94 16.09
CA TYR A 738 8.11 -34.62 17.36
C TYR A 738 8.76 -33.22 17.34
N PRO A 739 8.03 -32.15 16.94
CA PRO A 739 8.61 -30.83 16.81
C PRO A 739 9.11 -30.33 18.16
N LEU A 740 10.28 -29.70 18.18
CA LEU A 740 10.87 -29.13 19.38
C LEU A 740 10.20 -27.79 19.72
N MET A 741 10.03 -27.50 21.00
CA MET A 741 9.39 -26.27 21.48
C MET A 741 10.37 -25.10 21.62
N THR A 742 11.66 -25.38 21.71
CA THR A 742 12.75 -24.40 21.77
C THR A 742 13.90 -24.88 20.87
N PRO A 743 14.87 -24.02 20.55
CA PRO A 743 16.05 -24.42 19.80
C PRO A 743 16.74 -25.66 20.38
N PHE A 744 17.32 -26.50 19.52
CA PHE A 744 17.79 -27.83 19.92
C PHE A 744 18.88 -27.79 21.02
N GLU A 745 19.63 -26.67 21.14
CA GLU A 745 20.67 -26.45 22.15
C GLU A 745 20.12 -26.58 23.58
N TYR A 746 18.83 -26.32 23.78
CA TYR A 746 18.17 -26.47 25.09
C TYR A 746 17.85 -27.93 25.45
N TYR A 747 18.16 -28.88 24.57
CA TYR A 747 17.96 -30.32 24.76
C TYR A 747 19.30 -31.05 24.98
N ILE A 748 20.45 -30.39 24.79
CA ILE A 748 21.79 -31.00 24.77
C ILE A 748 22.74 -30.25 25.73
N SER A 749 23.53 -30.94 26.56
CA SER A 749 24.44 -30.29 27.53
C SER A 749 25.77 -29.83 26.93
N SER A 750 26.16 -28.58 27.21
CA SER A 750 27.29 -27.82 26.65
C SER A 750 28.70 -28.28 27.10
N GLU A 751 29.52 -28.74 26.16
CA GLU A 751 30.99 -28.56 26.14
C GLU A 751 31.30 -27.88 24.80
N PHE A 752 32.17 -26.85 24.75
CA PHE A 752 32.79 -26.13 23.58
C PHE A 752 32.50 -24.62 23.48
N GLU A 753 33.45 -23.77 23.93
CA GLU A 753 33.58 -22.34 23.57
C GLU A 753 35.06 -21.87 23.62
N THR A 754 35.48 -20.94 22.74
CA THR A 754 36.78 -20.21 22.80
C THR A 754 36.71 -18.75 22.29
N GLU A 755 37.52 -17.88 22.93
CA GLU A 755 37.64 -16.39 22.94
C GLU A 755 38.19 -15.65 21.68
N VAL A 756 37.99 -14.32 21.60
CA VAL A 756 38.66 -13.35 20.68
C VAL A 756 39.07 -12.01 21.37
N VAL A 757 40.13 -11.36 20.85
CA VAL A 757 41.03 -10.28 21.38
C VAL A 757 40.63 -8.81 20.99
N ALA A 758 41.22 -7.81 21.69
CA ALA A 758 40.83 -6.39 21.92
C ALA A 758 41.25 -5.24 20.94
N THR A 759 40.56 -4.07 21.05
CA THR A 759 40.73 -2.75 20.36
C THR A 759 41.14 -1.59 21.33
N SER A 760 41.07 -0.29 20.97
CA SER A 760 41.67 0.89 21.67
C SER A 760 41.13 1.17 23.10
N ASN A 761 41.82 1.92 24.00
CA ASN A 761 41.44 1.97 25.45
C ASN A 761 40.03 2.54 25.74
N MET A 762 39.62 3.69 25.18
CA MET A 762 38.28 4.27 25.44
C MET A 762 37.15 3.56 24.69
N GLU A 763 37.38 3.15 23.44
CA GLU A 763 36.45 2.28 22.71
C GLU A 763 36.33 0.91 23.37
N THR A 764 37.42 0.41 23.97
CA THR A 764 37.42 -0.79 24.81
C THR A 764 36.64 -0.52 26.08
N ILE A 765 36.83 0.61 26.77
CA ILE A 765 36.03 0.94 27.96
C ILE A 765 34.54 1.05 27.59
N ALA A 766 34.19 1.65 26.46
CA ALA A 766 32.82 1.76 25.97
C ALA A 766 32.24 0.39 25.57
N LYS A 767 33.01 -0.42 24.84
CA LYS A 767 32.67 -1.80 24.48
C LYS A 767 32.46 -2.65 25.73
N THR A 768 33.44 -2.64 26.64
CA THR A 768 33.40 -3.32 27.93
C THR A 768 32.21 -2.84 28.77
N PHE A 769 31.90 -1.55 28.78
CA PHE A 769 30.74 -1.04 29.49
C PHE A 769 29.45 -1.69 28.98
N VAL A 770 29.22 -1.69 27.66
CA VAL A 770 28.04 -2.34 27.04
C VAL A 770 28.04 -3.85 27.27
N THR A 771 29.20 -4.52 27.16
CA THR A 771 29.35 -5.95 27.46
C THR A 771 28.98 -6.28 28.90
N LEU A 772 29.43 -5.49 29.88
CA LEU A 772 29.10 -5.69 31.29
C LEU A 772 27.61 -5.49 31.58
N LEU A 773 26.94 -4.60 30.85
CA LEU A 773 25.48 -4.48 30.95
C LEU A 773 24.79 -5.76 30.47
N ASN A 774 25.23 -6.31 29.33
CA ASN A 774 24.69 -7.57 28.79
C ASN A 774 24.94 -8.77 29.72
N GLU A 775 26.10 -8.84 30.36
CA GLU A 775 26.46 -9.89 31.33
C GLU A 775 25.77 -9.75 32.70
N SER A 776 24.90 -8.75 32.87
CA SER A 776 24.26 -8.41 34.15
C SER A 776 25.23 -8.03 35.28
N GLU A 777 26.43 -7.56 34.94
CA GLU A 777 27.52 -7.17 35.84
C GLU A 777 27.49 -5.65 36.14
N PHE A 778 26.33 -5.16 36.60
CA PHE A 778 26.02 -3.72 36.71
C PHE A 778 26.91 -2.96 37.69
N GLU A 779 27.39 -3.61 38.75
CA GLU A 779 28.33 -3.05 39.72
C GLU A 779 29.68 -2.75 39.09
N LYS A 780 30.13 -3.59 38.16
CA LYS A 780 31.37 -3.39 37.40
C LYS A 780 31.20 -2.29 36.35
N ALA A 781 30.05 -2.26 35.66
CA ALA A 781 29.72 -1.20 34.71
C ALA A 781 29.64 0.18 35.40
N HIS A 782 29.00 0.25 36.57
CA HIS A 782 28.86 1.47 37.36
C HIS A 782 30.21 2.04 37.84
N ALA A 783 31.20 1.19 38.11
CA ALA A 783 32.55 1.64 38.50
C ALA A 783 33.30 2.43 37.40
N LEU A 784 32.81 2.38 36.15
CA LEU A 784 33.34 3.15 35.01
C LEU A 784 32.82 4.60 34.97
N PHE A 785 31.80 4.93 35.76
CA PHE A 785 31.25 6.29 35.86
C PHE A 785 32.19 7.24 36.62
N ASN A 786 32.12 8.52 36.27
CA ASN A 786 32.65 9.58 37.12
C ASN A 786 31.71 9.83 38.32
N LYS A 787 32.14 10.69 39.25
CA LYS A 787 31.41 10.91 40.50
C LYS A 787 29.98 11.40 40.27
N ASP A 788 29.80 12.37 39.38
CA ASP A 788 28.50 13.01 39.16
C ASP A 788 27.53 12.05 38.44
N MET A 789 28.02 11.29 37.46
CA MET A 789 27.25 10.26 36.77
C MET A 789 26.89 9.09 37.71
N ALA A 790 27.80 8.69 38.59
CA ALA A 790 27.56 7.65 39.59
C ALA A 790 26.45 8.01 40.60
N GLU A 791 26.31 9.30 40.92
CA GLU A 791 25.25 9.83 41.78
C GLU A 791 23.91 9.96 41.02
N ALA A 792 23.94 10.37 39.75
CA ALA A 792 22.75 10.54 38.91
C ALA A 792 22.13 9.21 38.42
N VAL A 793 22.96 8.18 38.26
CA VAL A 793 22.56 6.83 37.80
C VAL A 793 23.14 5.76 38.75
N PRO A 794 22.48 5.48 39.88
CA PRO A 794 22.87 4.39 40.77
C PRO A 794 22.69 3.01 40.11
N VAL A 795 23.39 1.99 40.59
CA VAL A 795 23.42 0.62 40.01
C VAL A 795 22.03 0.04 39.70
N ASN A 796 21.07 0.22 40.61
CA ASN A 796 19.70 -0.26 40.41
C ASN A 796 19.02 0.42 39.21
N LYS A 797 19.23 1.73 39.02
CA LYS A 797 18.69 2.49 37.90
C LYS A 797 19.36 2.07 36.58
N LEU A 798 20.65 1.79 36.60
CA LEU A 798 21.38 1.26 35.44
C LEU A 798 20.84 -0.12 35.00
N ASN A 799 20.65 -1.02 35.96
CA ASN A 799 20.04 -2.33 35.76
C ASN A 799 18.62 -2.22 35.17
N THR A 800 17.75 -1.42 35.80
CA THR A 800 16.39 -1.21 35.29
C THR A 800 16.37 -0.61 33.89
N THR A 801 17.28 0.33 33.59
CA THR A 801 17.37 0.95 32.26
C THR A 801 17.75 -0.07 31.20
N TRP A 802 18.77 -0.89 31.45
CA TRP A 802 19.23 -1.89 30.49
C TRP A 802 18.18 -2.98 30.24
N ASN A 803 17.57 -3.52 31.30
CA ASN A 803 16.50 -4.51 31.13
C ASN A 803 15.28 -3.92 30.41
N SER A 804 14.95 -2.65 30.66
CA SER A 804 13.88 -1.98 29.91
C SER A 804 14.20 -1.87 28.41
N LEU A 805 15.48 -1.70 28.03
CA LEU A 805 15.88 -1.71 26.63
C LEU A 805 15.77 -3.13 26.03
N ILE A 806 16.13 -4.17 26.78
CA ILE A 806 15.94 -5.57 26.34
C ILE A 806 14.45 -5.90 26.17
N ASP A 807 13.61 -5.49 27.12
CA ASP A 807 12.16 -5.69 27.05
C ASP A 807 11.57 -4.98 25.81
N GLN A 808 12.03 -3.75 25.55
CA GLN A 808 11.56 -2.92 24.45
C GLN A 808 12.07 -3.43 23.08
N TYR A 809 13.38 -3.55 22.93
CA TYR A 809 14.07 -3.75 21.65
C TYR A 809 14.52 -5.20 21.41
N GLY A 810 14.21 -6.12 22.32
CA GLY A 810 14.57 -7.53 22.21
C GLY A 810 15.95 -7.83 22.78
N ALA A 811 16.38 -9.09 22.67
CA ALA A 811 17.67 -9.51 23.22
C ALA A 811 18.81 -8.74 22.55
N PHE A 812 19.78 -8.29 23.32
CA PHE A 812 21.02 -7.75 22.77
C PHE A 812 21.78 -8.87 22.07
N THR A 813 22.08 -8.71 20.78
CA THR A 813 22.70 -9.74 19.93
C THR A 813 24.17 -9.44 19.60
N GLY A 814 24.61 -8.17 19.74
CA GLY A 814 26.01 -7.82 19.54
C GLY A 814 26.28 -6.32 19.43
N ILE A 815 27.53 -5.99 19.14
CA ILE A 815 27.98 -4.63 18.81
C ILE A 815 28.36 -4.64 17.33
N GLU A 816 27.68 -3.81 16.54
CA GLU A 816 27.87 -3.73 15.09
C GLU A 816 29.06 -2.84 14.74
N ASN A 817 29.12 -1.65 15.35
CA ASN A 817 30.15 -0.66 15.07
C ASN A 817 30.51 0.12 16.33
N ILE A 818 31.72 0.69 16.34
CA ILE A 818 32.16 1.66 17.34
C ILE A 818 32.81 2.83 16.59
N SER A 819 32.36 4.04 16.89
CA SER A 819 32.93 5.27 16.34
C SER A 819 33.11 6.33 17.44
N SER A 820 33.96 7.31 17.22
CA SER A 820 34.23 8.38 18.19
C SER A 820 34.25 9.75 17.53
N THR A 821 33.86 10.77 18.28
CA THR A 821 33.85 12.19 17.87
C THR A 821 34.06 13.10 19.07
N GLU A 822 34.46 14.36 18.84
CA GLU A 822 34.64 15.37 19.89
C GLU A 822 33.47 16.37 19.88
N GLU A 823 32.74 16.47 20.99
CA GLU A 823 31.61 17.41 21.15
C GLU A 823 31.85 18.33 22.36
N LYS A 824 31.89 19.65 22.12
CA LYS A 824 32.01 20.69 23.17
C LYS A 824 33.17 20.46 24.17
N GLY A 825 34.28 19.88 23.72
CA GLY A 825 35.47 19.61 24.54
C GLY A 825 35.42 18.30 25.35
N TYR A 826 34.45 17.42 25.05
CA TYR A 826 34.37 16.05 25.56
C TYR A 826 34.52 15.05 24.41
N GLU A 827 35.24 13.96 24.66
CA GLU A 827 35.34 12.85 23.71
C GLU A 827 34.14 11.94 23.88
N THR A 828 33.45 11.67 22.77
CA THR A 828 32.20 10.91 22.73
C THR A 828 32.37 9.70 21.86
N VAL A 829 32.07 8.52 22.40
CA VAL A 829 32.09 7.25 21.68
C VAL A 829 30.65 6.79 21.45
N PHE A 830 30.32 6.47 20.21
CA PHE A 830 29.08 5.81 19.82
C PHE A 830 29.35 4.32 19.65
N VAL A 831 28.66 3.50 20.43
CA VAL A 831 28.67 2.04 20.28
C VAL A 831 27.33 1.64 19.67
N THR A 832 27.33 1.21 18.41
CA THR A 832 26.11 0.75 17.73
C THR A 832 25.75 -0.63 18.24
N CYS A 833 24.82 -0.69 19.17
CA CYS A 833 24.27 -1.88 19.78
C CYS A 833 23.23 -2.52 18.85
N ASN A 834 23.43 -3.79 18.53
CA ASN A 834 22.45 -4.61 17.83
C ASN A 834 21.54 -5.28 18.87
N PHE A 835 20.26 -4.95 18.81
CA PHE A 835 19.20 -5.65 19.54
C PHE A 835 18.35 -6.41 18.52
N SER A 836 17.72 -7.51 18.94
CA SER A 836 17.01 -8.41 18.02
C SER A 836 15.85 -7.76 17.26
N LYS A 837 15.44 -6.52 17.60
CA LYS A 837 14.42 -5.75 16.87
C LYS A 837 14.94 -4.44 16.24
N THR A 838 16.14 -3.94 16.58
CA THR A 838 16.64 -2.65 16.04
C THR A 838 18.12 -2.41 16.36
N PHE A 839 18.71 -1.38 15.75
CA PHE A 839 20.00 -0.81 16.16
C PHE A 839 19.79 0.43 17.04
N LEU A 840 20.58 0.52 18.11
CA LEU A 840 20.68 1.71 18.96
C LEU A 840 22.14 2.11 19.12
N ASP A 841 22.45 3.38 18.97
CA ASP A 841 23.72 3.94 19.39
C ASP A 841 23.73 4.22 20.89
N ALA A 842 24.58 3.53 21.63
CA ALA A 842 24.97 3.94 22.97
C ALA A 842 26.00 5.08 22.85
N LYS A 843 25.52 6.32 22.97
CA LYS A 843 26.35 7.53 23.05
C LYS A 843 26.94 7.65 24.46
N ILE A 844 28.24 7.39 24.58
CA ILE A 844 29.01 7.40 25.82
C ILE A 844 29.97 8.59 25.79
N VAL A 845 29.80 9.52 26.73
CA VAL A 845 30.61 10.75 26.82
C VAL A 845 31.65 10.57 27.92
N PHE A 846 32.92 10.83 27.60
CA PHE A 846 34.05 10.71 28.54
C PHE A 846 34.53 12.08 29.03
N ASP A 847 34.88 12.17 30.31
CA ASP A 847 35.60 13.32 30.86
C ASP A 847 37.13 13.23 30.62
N ILE A 848 37.84 14.29 31.02
CA ILE A 848 39.30 14.41 30.86
C ILE A 848 40.12 13.36 31.64
N HIS A 849 39.46 12.50 32.43
CA HIS A 849 40.07 11.41 33.20
C HIS A 849 39.66 10.01 32.69
N GLU A 850 39.11 9.93 31.47
CA GLU A 850 38.63 8.70 30.83
C GLU A 850 37.51 8.01 31.61
N LYS A 851 36.73 8.77 32.40
CA LYS A 851 35.53 8.27 33.10
C LYS A 851 34.27 8.68 32.36
N ILE A 852 33.26 7.82 32.40
CA ILE A 852 31.98 8.08 31.73
C ILE A 852 31.24 9.19 32.50
N ALA A 853 31.01 10.30 31.80
CA ALA A 853 30.33 11.50 32.28
C ALA A 853 28.92 11.66 31.70
N GLY A 854 28.57 10.92 30.65
CA GLY A 854 27.23 10.89 30.06
C GLY A 854 26.94 9.59 29.32
N LEU A 855 25.67 9.18 29.30
CA LEU A 855 25.20 7.96 28.65
C LEU A 855 23.81 8.17 28.05
N PHE A 856 23.64 7.89 26.76
CA PHE A 856 22.37 7.94 26.04
C PHE A 856 22.25 6.75 25.09
N PHE A 857 21.04 6.24 24.85
CA PHE A 857 20.76 5.24 23.82
C PHE A 857 19.87 5.88 22.76
N LEU A 858 20.35 5.96 21.52
CA LEU A 858 19.75 6.74 20.43
C LEU A 858 19.48 5.84 19.21
N PRO A 859 18.32 5.92 18.56
CA PRO A 859 18.06 5.25 17.28
C PRO A 859 18.79 5.95 16.11
N ILE A 860 19.14 5.20 15.06
CA ILE A 860 19.77 5.73 13.83
C ILE A 860 18.67 6.16 12.84
N TYR A 861 18.72 7.39 12.32
CA TYR A 861 17.77 7.90 11.32
C TYR A 861 18.23 7.58 9.89
N GLY A 862 17.36 6.96 9.08
CA GLY A 862 17.50 6.84 7.62
C GLY A 862 16.42 7.66 6.89
N PRO A 863 16.66 8.12 5.65
CA PRO A 863 15.61 8.72 4.82
C PRO A 863 14.45 7.75 4.58
N PRO A 864 13.20 8.22 4.47
CA PRO A 864 12.13 7.39 3.91
C PRO A 864 12.40 7.09 2.42
N GLU A 865 11.91 5.94 1.92
CA GLU A 865 12.13 5.46 0.55
C GLU A 865 11.65 6.44 -0.53
N TYR A 866 10.59 7.20 -0.27
CA TYR A 866 10.03 8.18 -1.20
C TYR A 866 10.79 9.51 -1.25
N ALA A 867 11.74 9.75 -0.34
CA ALA A 867 12.53 10.96 -0.38
C ALA A 867 13.69 10.76 -1.36
N ASP A 868 13.82 11.69 -2.32
CA ASP A 868 14.99 11.77 -3.19
C ASP A 868 15.87 12.97 -2.74
N PRO A 869 16.93 12.75 -1.94
CA PRO A 869 17.82 13.81 -1.50
C PRO A 869 18.53 14.54 -2.65
N ASP A 870 18.61 13.94 -3.84
CA ASP A 870 19.20 14.58 -5.02
C ASP A 870 18.23 15.52 -5.74
N SER A 871 16.92 15.47 -5.44
CA SER A 871 15.91 16.37 -6.03
C SER A 871 15.83 17.75 -5.36
N PHE A 872 16.38 17.92 -4.17
CA PHE A 872 16.29 19.16 -3.39
C PHE A 872 17.62 19.57 -2.75
N THR A 873 17.62 20.74 -2.12
CA THR A 873 18.71 21.21 -1.25
C THR A 873 18.12 21.60 0.10
N GLU A 874 18.72 21.12 1.18
CA GLU A 874 18.41 21.54 2.54
C GLU A 874 19.51 22.48 3.05
N SER A 875 19.11 23.64 3.58
CA SER A 875 20.03 24.66 4.07
C SER A 875 19.60 25.19 5.42
N GLU A 876 20.58 25.47 6.30
CA GLU A 876 20.30 26.13 7.58
C GLU A 876 19.81 27.56 7.34
N CYS A 877 18.80 27.97 8.11
CA CYS A 877 18.26 29.33 8.11
C CYS A 877 17.98 29.80 9.54
N THR A 878 17.51 31.03 9.68
CA THR A 878 17.14 31.61 10.97
C THR A 878 15.77 32.27 10.86
N VAL A 879 14.82 31.81 11.67
CA VAL A 879 13.49 32.40 11.80
C VAL A 879 13.52 33.48 12.88
N GLY A 880 12.87 34.61 12.60
CA GLY A 880 12.77 35.73 13.53
C GLY A 880 14.01 36.62 13.62
N THR A 881 13.95 37.63 14.49
CA THR A 881 15.01 38.65 14.65
C THR A 881 15.31 38.93 16.13
N GLY A 882 16.39 39.66 16.39
CA GLY A 882 16.75 40.09 17.75
C GLY A 882 17.15 38.94 18.68
N LYS A 883 16.61 38.94 19.90
CA LYS A 883 16.92 37.96 20.95
C LYS A 883 16.39 36.56 20.62
N TRP A 884 15.24 36.48 19.95
CA TRP A 884 14.48 35.25 19.73
C TRP A 884 14.73 34.65 18.34
N LYS A 885 15.98 34.62 17.91
CA LYS A 885 16.37 33.98 16.65
C LYS A 885 16.31 32.47 16.79
N LEU A 886 15.53 31.82 15.94
CA LEU A 886 15.33 30.37 15.99
C LEU A 886 16.10 29.71 14.84
N PRO A 887 16.95 28.71 15.11
CA PRO A 887 17.50 27.85 14.06
C PRO A 887 16.38 27.20 13.26
N GLY A 888 16.53 27.13 11.95
CA GLY A 888 15.62 26.39 11.09
C GLY A 888 16.34 25.76 9.90
N ALA A 889 15.59 24.97 9.14
CA ALA A 889 16.04 24.35 7.90
C ALA A 889 15.03 24.68 6.80
N LEU A 890 15.56 25.10 5.66
CA LEU A 890 14.79 25.35 4.45
C LEU A 890 15.17 24.30 3.40
N THR A 891 14.19 23.49 3.03
CA THR A 891 14.29 22.42 2.03
C THR A 891 13.64 22.91 0.74
N ILE A 892 14.44 23.16 -0.30
CA ILE A 892 13.98 23.74 -1.58
C ILE A 892 14.22 22.73 -2.71
N PRO A 893 13.23 22.44 -3.57
CA PRO A 893 13.44 21.67 -4.78
C PRO A 893 14.54 22.28 -5.67
N LYS A 894 15.29 21.44 -6.40
CA LYS A 894 16.19 21.90 -7.46
C LYS A 894 15.35 22.33 -8.68
N GLY A 895 15.78 23.39 -9.38
CA GLY A 895 15.07 23.96 -10.53
C GLY A 895 14.83 25.47 -10.46
N GLU A 896 14.24 26.08 -11.48
CA GLU A 896 14.15 27.55 -11.58
C GLU A 896 13.11 28.19 -10.64
N GLY A 897 12.10 27.45 -10.17
CA GLY A 897 10.97 28.01 -9.41
C GLY A 897 10.08 28.95 -10.26
N PRO A 898 9.20 29.77 -9.64
CA PRO A 898 8.94 29.83 -8.21
C PRO A 898 8.16 28.62 -7.70
N PHE A 899 8.47 28.15 -6.49
CA PHE A 899 7.87 26.97 -5.88
C PHE A 899 6.74 27.36 -4.91
N TYR A 900 5.67 26.56 -4.90
CA TYR A 900 4.73 26.55 -3.77
C TYR A 900 5.50 26.25 -2.48
N ALA A 901 5.06 26.81 -1.36
CA ALA A 901 5.77 26.60 -0.11
C ALA A 901 4.85 26.37 1.09
N VAL A 902 5.38 25.70 2.10
CA VAL A 902 4.67 25.42 3.35
C VAL A 902 5.58 25.63 4.56
N VAL A 903 5.03 26.27 5.60
CA VAL A 903 5.64 26.33 6.93
C VAL A 903 5.07 25.21 7.78
N LEU A 904 5.94 24.41 8.41
CA LEU A 904 5.54 23.39 9.37
C LEU A 904 5.54 23.96 10.79
N VAL A 905 4.41 23.86 11.48
CA VAL A 905 4.21 24.38 12.84
C VAL A 905 3.98 23.21 13.80
N ALA A 906 4.95 22.99 14.67
CA ALA A 906 5.02 21.84 15.58
C ALA A 906 3.91 21.83 16.63
N GLY A 907 3.70 20.65 17.22
CA GLY A 907 2.74 20.39 18.28
C GLY A 907 3.07 20.99 19.64
N SER A 908 2.51 20.38 20.67
CA SER A 908 2.66 20.81 22.06
C SER A 908 4.05 20.47 22.60
N GLY A 909 4.57 21.28 23.53
CA GLY A 909 5.86 21.04 24.16
C GLY A 909 7.04 21.78 23.51
N PRO A 910 8.26 21.60 24.05
CA PRO A 910 9.51 22.15 23.52
C PRO A 910 10.08 21.24 22.42
N GLU A 911 9.63 21.44 21.19
CA GLU A 911 10.01 20.61 20.03
C GLU A 911 11.18 21.19 19.22
N ASP A 912 12.05 20.31 18.70
CA ASP A 912 13.07 20.65 17.71
C ASP A 912 12.44 20.80 16.31
N MET A 913 13.20 21.33 15.35
CA MET A 913 12.71 21.53 13.96
C MET A 913 12.31 20.24 13.21
N ASN A 914 12.53 19.06 13.77
CA ASN A 914 12.10 17.78 13.18
C ASN A 914 10.88 17.18 13.88
N GLU A 915 10.40 17.82 14.95
CA GLU A 915 9.40 17.27 15.87
C GLU A 915 9.78 15.86 16.34
N THR A 916 11.03 15.73 16.84
CA THR A 916 11.64 14.44 17.15
C THR A 916 10.94 13.77 18.33
N ILE A 917 10.24 12.65 18.07
CA ILE A 917 9.58 11.83 19.08
C ILE A 917 10.17 10.42 19.03
N GLY A 918 10.97 10.06 20.03
CA GLY A 918 11.67 8.78 20.06
C GLY A 918 12.57 8.60 18.82
N PRO A 919 12.40 7.53 18.02
CA PRO A 919 13.13 7.33 16.76
C PRO A 919 12.64 8.18 15.58
N ASN A 920 11.48 8.81 15.72
CA ASN A 920 10.72 9.34 14.60
C ASN A 920 11.00 10.83 14.39
N LYS A 921 11.03 11.26 13.12
CA LYS A 921 11.28 12.65 12.70
C LYS A 921 10.23 13.13 11.67
N PRO A 922 8.94 13.20 12.06
CA PRO A 922 7.85 13.42 11.12
C PRO A 922 7.96 14.72 10.31
N PHE A 923 8.49 15.81 10.87
CA PHE A 923 8.67 17.05 10.10
C PHE A 923 9.82 16.97 9.10
N LYS A 924 10.83 16.12 9.35
CA LYS A 924 11.88 15.87 8.38
C LYS A 924 11.36 15.01 7.23
N ASP A 925 10.57 13.99 7.53
CA ASP A 925 9.92 13.14 6.54
C ASP A 925 8.98 13.95 5.63
N LEU A 926 8.13 14.82 6.22
CA LEU A 926 7.29 15.76 5.49
C LEU A 926 8.12 16.72 4.62
N ALA A 927 9.20 17.29 5.16
CA ALA A 927 10.04 18.23 4.42
C ALA A 927 10.69 17.60 3.19
N TRP A 928 11.21 16.38 3.33
CA TRP A 928 11.89 15.68 2.25
C TRP A 928 10.92 15.13 1.21
N GLY A 929 9.79 14.54 1.65
CA GLY A 929 8.76 14.05 0.75
C GLY A 929 8.12 15.18 -0.08
N LEU A 930 7.73 16.28 0.56
CA LEU A 930 7.11 17.42 -0.15
C LEU A 930 8.11 18.15 -1.07
N ALA A 931 9.38 18.25 -0.69
CA ALA A 931 10.41 18.81 -1.56
C ALA A 931 10.68 17.93 -2.79
N THR A 932 10.59 16.61 -2.63
CA THR A 932 10.65 15.66 -3.76
C THR A 932 9.48 15.89 -4.73
N GLU A 933 8.28 16.19 -4.21
CA GLU A 933 7.11 16.57 -5.02
C GLU A 933 7.10 18.06 -5.46
N GLY A 934 8.22 18.78 -5.33
CA GLY A 934 8.37 20.12 -5.88
C GLY A 934 7.83 21.27 -5.01
N ILE A 935 7.64 21.05 -3.70
CA ILE A 935 7.15 22.05 -2.75
C ILE A 935 8.27 22.43 -1.77
N ALA A 936 8.53 23.72 -1.59
CA ALA A 936 9.51 24.18 -0.61
C ALA A 936 8.96 24.10 0.82
N VAL A 937 9.78 23.64 1.76
CA VAL A 937 9.36 23.42 3.15
C VAL A 937 10.28 24.14 4.12
N LEU A 938 9.70 24.94 5.00
CA LEU A 938 10.41 25.60 6.11
C LEU A 938 10.00 24.98 7.45
N ARG A 939 11.02 24.55 8.21
CA ARG A 939 10.90 24.02 9.57
C ARG A 939 11.87 24.71 10.52
N TYR A 940 11.52 24.86 11.79
CA TYR A 940 12.29 25.64 12.76
C TYR A 940 12.15 25.11 14.19
N ASP A 941 13.19 25.33 14.99
CA ASP A 941 13.18 24.99 16.42
C ASP A 941 12.16 25.88 17.14
N LYS A 942 11.37 25.30 18.03
CA LYS A 942 10.41 26.10 18.81
C LYS A 942 11.14 26.97 19.84
N ARG A 943 10.59 28.15 20.14
CA ARG A 943 11.19 29.06 21.15
C ARG A 943 11.34 28.41 22.52
N THR A 944 10.38 27.58 22.91
CA THR A 944 10.40 26.82 24.16
C THR A 944 11.49 25.73 24.18
N TYR A 945 11.89 25.21 23.01
CA TYR A 945 13.04 24.29 22.88
C TYR A 945 14.36 25.04 22.94
N ARG A 946 14.47 26.17 22.23
CA ARG A 946 15.72 26.91 22.11
C ARG A 946 16.07 27.75 23.35
N TYR A 947 15.06 28.30 24.02
CA TYR A 947 15.21 29.24 25.14
C TYR A 947 14.33 28.87 26.34
N PRO A 948 14.50 27.66 26.91
CA PRO A 948 13.61 27.14 27.94
C PRO A 948 13.67 27.98 29.23
N GLU A 949 14.83 28.47 29.64
CA GLU A 949 14.98 29.24 30.89
C GLU A 949 14.24 30.58 30.83
N GLU A 950 14.36 31.31 29.72
CA GLU A 950 13.68 32.58 29.54
C GLU A 950 12.18 32.43 29.39
N CYS A 951 11.71 31.38 28.70
CA CYS A 951 10.28 31.06 28.63
C CYS A 951 9.72 30.71 30.00
N ILE A 952 10.43 29.89 30.80
CA ILE A 952 10.04 29.58 32.19
C ILE A 952 10.00 30.86 33.05
N ALA A 953 10.92 31.79 32.85
CA ALA A 953 10.90 33.07 33.56
C ALA A 953 9.68 33.92 33.17
N MET A 954 9.28 33.93 31.89
CA MET A 954 8.06 34.60 31.42
C MET A 954 6.79 33.95 31.99
N ILE A 955 6.74 32.62 32.02
CA ILE A 955 5.64 31.84 32.61
C ILE A 955 5.48 32.19 34.10
N LYS A 956 6.58 32.18 34.87
CA LYS A 956 6.55 32.53 36.32
C LYS A 956 6.12 33.96 36.60
N ASN A 957 6.37 34.87 35.65
CA ASN A 957 6.00 36.29 35.76
C ASN A 957 4.63 36.59 35.13
N ASP A 958 3.86 35.57 34.73
CA ASP A 958 2.53 35.70 34.13
C ASP A 958 2.52 36.59 32.87
N ASN A 959 3.53 36.43 32.01
CA ASN A 959 3.70 37.20 30.78
C ASN A 959 4.12 36.29 29.61
N PHE A 960 3.38 35.21 29.38
CA PHE A 960 3.63 34.24 28.31
C PHE A 960 2.31 33.75 27.72
N THR A 961 2.14 33.87 26.40
CA THR A 961 0.90 33.52 25.67
C THR A 961 1.19 32.64 24.45
N VAL A 962 0.16 32.13 23.75
CA VAL A 962 0.35 31.41 22.48
C VAL A 962 0.95 32.27 21.36
N ASN A 963 0.89 33.61 21.49
CA ASN A 963 1.62 34.49 20.59
C ASN A 963 3.14 34.30 20.74
N ASP A 964 3.60 34.28 21.99
CA ASP A 964 5.01 34.08 22.32
C ASP A 964 5.48 32.65 22.03
N GLU A 965 4.59 31.67 22.20
CA GLU A 965 4.92 30.25 22.05
C GLU A 965 5.02 29.81 20.58
N THR A 966 4.07 30.25 19.74
CA THR A 966 3.84 29.65 18.42
C THR A 966 3.50 30.67 17.34
N ILE A 967 2.53 31.56 17.58
CA ILE A 967 1.94 32.37 16.49
C ILE A 967 2.94 33.39 15.93
N ASP A 968 3.68 34.11 16.78
CA ASP A 968 4.65 35.12 16.30
C ASP A 968 5.80 34.49 15.51
N ASP A 969 6.26 33.30 15.93
CA ASP A 969 7.34 32.59 15.27
C ASP A 969 6.88 31.96 13.93
N ALA A 970 5.64 31.46 13.86
CA ALA A 970 5.05 30.97 12.61
C ALA A 970 4.86 32.08 11.58
N ILE A 971 4.43 33.28 12.01
CA ILE A 971 4.34 34.45 11.13
C ILE A 971 5.73 34.87 10.63
N ALA A 972 6.73 34.89 11.52
CA ALA A 972 8.10 35.19 11.11
C ALA A 972 8.67 34.16 10.11
N ALA A 973 8.26 32.89 10.21
CA ALA A 973 8.64 31.85 9.25
C ALA A 973 7.94 32.05 7.89
N VAL A 974 6.66 32.42 7.88
CA VAL A 974 5.94 32.78 6.64
C VAL A 974 6.58 34.00 5.97
N ASP A 975 6.96 35.02 6.75
CA ASP A 975 7.65 36.21 6.23
C ASP A 975 9.02 35.87 5.64
N LEU A 976 9.77 34.96 6.27
CA LEU A 976 11.04 34.47 5.72
C LEU A 976 10.85 33.80 4.35
N LEU A 977 9.82 32.96 4.19
CA LEU A 977 9.52 32.35 2.88
C LEU A 977 9.15 33.38 1.82
N ARG A 978 8.43 34.46 2.16
CA ARG A 978 8.12 35.56 1.24
C ARG A 978 9.33 36.36 0.79
N GLU A 979 10.37 36.40 1.61
CA GLU A 979 11.62 37.10 1.29
C GLU A 979 12.63 36.20 0.56
N THR A 980 12.33 34.90 0.43
CA THR A 980 13.24 33.91 -0.14
C THR A 980 13.09 33.81 -1.66
N GLU A 981 14.21 33.91 -2.39
CA GLU A 981 14.24 33.72 -3.83
C GLU A 981 13.70 32.34 -4.23
N ARG A 982 13.03 32.27 -5.39
CA ARG A 982 12.43 31.04 -5.96
C ARG A 982 11.21 30.53 -5.18
N ILE A 983 10.65 31.24 -4.22
CA ILE A 983 9.34 30.92 -3.62
C ILE A 983 8.23 31.68 -4.35
N ASP A 984 7.07 31.04 -4.53
CA ASP A 984 5.85 31.69 -4.99
C ASP A 984 5.16 32.37 -3.80
N HIS A 985 5.33 33.69 -3.69
CA HIS A 985 4.88 34.45 -2.52
C HIS A 985 3.35 34.47 -2.37
N ASP A 986 2.59 34.16 -3.43
CA ASP A 986 1.12 34.11 -3.40
C ASP A 986 0.57 32.73 -2.96
N ASN A 987 1.45 31.74 -2.84
CA ASN A 987 1.10 30.34 -2.56
C ASN A 987 1.95 29.73 -1.42
N ILE A 988 1.96 30.44 -0.28
CA ILE A 988 2.54 29.97 0.98
C ILE A 988 1.42 29.47 1.90
N SER A 989 1.45 28.18 2.24
CA SER A 989 0.50 27.54 3.15
C SER A 989 1.10 27.31 4.54
N VAL A 990 0.24 27.08 5.53
CA VAL A 990 0.66 26.69 6.88
C VAL A 990 0.12 25.29 7.17
N LEU A 991 1.02 24.38 7.53
CA LEU A 991 0.70 23.04 8.03
C LEU A 991 0.96 23.03 9.53
N GLY A 992 -0.10 22.85 10.30
CA GLY A 992 -0.01 22.72 11.75
C GLY A 992 -0.27 21.29 12.19
N HIS A 993 0.65 20.73 12.97
CA HIS A 993 0.46 19.42 13.61
C HIS A 993 -0.02 19.59 15.04
N SER A 994 -1.04 18.83 15.45
CA SER A 994 -1.56 18.82 16.82
C SER A 994 -1.86 20.24 17.34
N TRP A 995 -1.13 20.74 18.34
CA TRP A 995 -1.24 22.12 18.83
C TRP A 995 -0.99 23.19 17.76
N GLY A 996 -0.05 22.96 16.84
CA GLY A 996 0.15 23.83 15.69
C GLY A 996 -1.08 23.88 14.78
N GLY A 997 -1.77 22.74 14.62
CA GLY A 997 -3.03 22.65 13.88
C GLY A 997 -4.18 23.39 14.57
N TYR A 998 -4.25 23.31 15.91
CA TYR A 998 -5.19 24.08 16.72
C TYR A 998 -5.03 25.60 16.53
N LEU A 999 -3.79 26.09 16.37
CA LEU A 999 -3.47 27.51 16.23
C LEU A 999 -3.39 28.00 14.78
N ALA A 1000 -3.33 27.11 13.79
CA ALA A 1000 -3.26 27.45 12.37
C ALA A 1000 -4.37 28.43 11.91
N PRO A 1001 -5.64 28.31 12.35
CA PRO A 1001 -6.67 29.31 12.04
C PRO A 1001 -6.36 30.72 12.57
N ARG A 1002 -5.77 30.87 13.77
CA ARG A 1002 -5.35 32.19 14.29
C ARG A 1002 -4.15 32.74 13.55
N ILE A 1003 -3.23 31.88 13.12
CA ILE A 1003 -2.08 32.27 12.29
C ILE A 1003 -2.59 32.86 10.96
N ALA A 1004 -3.48 32.15 10.25
CA ALA A 1004 -4.11 32.66 9.03
C ALA A 1004 -5.01 33.89 9.25
N ALA A 1005 -5.64 34.03 10.42
CA ALA A 1005 -6.41 35.23 10.73
C ALA A 1005 -5.55 36.48 10.94
N ARG A 1006 -4.27 36.31 11.35
CA ARG A 1006 -3.31 37.42 11.47
C ARG A 1006 -2.66 37.80 10.15
N ASP A 1007 -2.71 36.91 9.16
CA ASP A 1007 -2.06 37.09 7.87
C ASP A 1007 -2.95 36.59 6.72
N GLU A 1008 -3.64 37.55 6.12
CA GLU A 1008 -4.60 37.31 5.03
C GLU A 1008 -3.95 36.80 3.73
N ASN A 1009 -2.60 36.80 3.63
CA ASN A 1009 -1.88 36.35 2.43
C ASN A 1009 -1.47 34.88 2.50
N ILE A 1010 -1.66 34.19 3.63
CA ILE A 1010 -1.52 32.73 3.69
C ILE A 1010 -2.53 32.11 2.70
N SER A 1011 -2.07 31.22 1.83
CA SER A 1011 -2.88 30.71 0.72
C SER A 1011 -3.88 29.63 1.14
N GLY A 1012 -3.52 28.83 2.14
CA GLY A 1012 -4.32 27.72 2.64
C GLY A 1012 -3.80 27.17 3.96
N LEU A 1013 -4.64 26.38 4.64
CA LEU A 1013 -4.34 25.72 5.90
C LEU A 1013 -4.40 24.19 5.78
N ILE A 1014 -3.43 23.51 6.40
CA ILE A 1014 -3.41 22.05 6.55
C ILE A 1014 -3.42 21.74 8.03
N LEU A 1015 -4.48 21.05 8.48
CA LEU A 1015 -4.75 20.71 9.87
C LEU A 1015 -4.45 19.22 10.06
N LEU A 1016 -3.27 18.92 10.61
CA LEU A 1016 -2.77 17.57 10.80
C LEU A 1016 -3.00 17.15 12.26
N ALA A 1017 -3.90 16.18 12.51
CA ALA A 1017 -4.32 15.76 13.85
C ALA A 1017 -4.70 16.96 14.76
N ALA A 1018 -5.46 17.91 14.23
CA ALA A 1018 -5.74 19.18 14.90
C ALA A 1018 -6.92 19.08 15.88
N PRO A 1019 -6.76 19.44 17.16
CA PRO A 1019 -7.89 19.59 18.08
C PRO A 1019 -8.92 20.61 17.57
N ALA A 1020 -10.21 20.36 17.85
CA ALA A 1020 -11.33 21.25 17.53
C ALA A 1020 -11.98 21.84 18.80
N ARG A 1021 -11.67 21.29 19.97
CA ARG A 1021 -12.25 21.66 21.28
C ARG A 1021 -11.26 22.33 22.22
N SER A 1022 -11.74 22.74 23.41
CA SER A 1022 -10.90 23.40 24.40
C SER A 1022 -9.79 22.48 24.93
N LEU A 1023 -8.57 23.00 25.09
CA LEU A 1023 -7.44 22.24 25.61
C LEU A 1023 -7.71 21.59 26.99
N PRO A 1024 -8.39 22.24 27.95
CA PRO A 1024 -8.76 21.58 29.20
C PRO A 1024 -9.67 20.35 29.02
N ASP A 1025 -10.56 20.34 28.02
CA ASP A 1025 -11.37 19.14 27.71
C ASP A 1025 -10.51 18.01 27.15
N LEU A 1026 -9.60 18.35 26.24
CA LEU A 1026 -8.69 17.39 25.62
C LEU A 1026 -7.76 16.74 26.67
N ILE A 1027 -7.21 17.53 27.60
CA ILE A 1027 -6.35 17.03 28.68
C ILE A 1027 -7.12 16.07 29.60
N ILE A 1028 -8.40 16.35 29.89
CA ILE A 1028 -9.25 15.44 30.67
C ILE A 1028 -9.41 14.12 29.90
N GLU A 1029 -9.78 14.15 28.61
CA GLU A 1029 -9.97 12.93 27.82
C GLU A 1029 -8.68 12.10 27.73
N GLN A 1030 -7.54 12.73 27.46
CA GLN A 1030 -6.24 12.04 27.41
C GLN A 1030 -5.92 11.38 28.77
N THR A 1031 -6.20 12.08 29.88
CA THR A 1031 -5.96 11.53 31.23
C THR A 1031 -6.89 10.36 31.54
N GLU A 1032 -8.17 10.46 31.16
CA GLU A 1032 -9.15 9.38 31.32
C GLU A 1032 -8.79 8.15 30.49
N TYR A 1033 -8.40 8.35 29.23
CA TYR A 1033 -7.96 7.28 28.34
C TYR A 1033 -6.79 6.51 28.93
N LEU A 1034 -5.72 7.22 29.32
CA LEU A 1034 -4.52 6.62 29.91
C LEU A 1034 -4.82 5.84 31.20
N ALA A 1035 -5.70 6.36 32.06
CA ALA A 1035 -6.09 5.69 33.30
C ALA A 1035 -6.97 4.45 33.08
N SER A 1036 -7.75 4.40 32.00
CA SER A 1036 -8.69 3.29 31.73
C SER A 1036 -8.06 2.08 31.04
N ARG A 1037 -6.84 2.22 30.52
CA ARG A 1037 -6.21 1.32 29.54
C ARG A 1037 -6.00 -0.12 30.02
N ASP A 1038 -5.67 -0.36 31.28
CA ASP A 1038 -5.44 -1.71 31.81
C ASP A 1038 -6.70 -2.37 32.40
N GLY A 1039 -7.85 -1.69 32.25
CA GLY A 1039 -9.14 -2.10 32.81
C GLY A 1039 -9.24 -1.94 34.33
N LYS A 1040 -8.28 -1.28 34.99
CA LYS A 1040 -8.22 -1.10 36.45
C LYS A 1040 -7.68 0.29 36.82
N ILE A 1041 -8.57 1.22 37.14
CA ILE A 1041 -8.17 2.53 37.66
C ILE A 1041 -7.78 2.39 39.14
N ASP A 1042 -6.52 2.72 39.49
CA ASP A 1042 -6.03 2.70 40.86
C ASP A 1042 -6.34 4.02 41.64
N GLU A 1043 -6.15 4.03 42.96
CA GLU A 1043 -6.43 5.22 43.79
C GLU A 1043 -5.59 6.45 43.41
N LYS A 1044 -4.37 6.25 42.87
CA LYS A 1044 -3.47 7.32 42.45
C LYS A 1044 -3.95 7.93 41.12
N GLU A 1045 -4.43 7.11 40.20
CA GLU A 1045 -5.01 7.53 38.93
C GLU A 1045 -6.34 8.28 39.13
N VAL A 1046 -7.22 7.79 40.01
CA VAL A 1046 -8.45 8.52 40.40
C VAL A 1046 -8.08 9.89 40.95
N LYS A 1047 -7.09 9.96 41.85
CA LYS A 1047 -6.66 11.23 42.44
C LYS A 1047 -6.07 12.18 41.40
N SER A 1048 -5.24 11.67 40.49
CA SER A 1048 -4.66 12.45 39.39
C SER A 1048 -5.74 13.01 38.46
N LEU A 1049 -6.74 12.19 38.12
CA LEU A 1049 -7.86 12.59 37.28
C LEU A 1049 -8.73 13.67 37.95
N GLU A 1050 -9.02 13.53 39.24
CA GLU A 1050 -9.75 14.56 40.02
C GLU A 1050 -8.94 15.87 40.12
N GLU A 1051 -7.61 15.79 40.31
CA GLU A 1051 -6.73 16.96 40.31
C GLU A 1051 -6.74 17.67 38.94
N VAL A 1052 -6.69 16.93 37.83
CA VAL A 1052 -6.81 17.48 36.46
C VAL A 1052 -8.18 18.13 36.24
N LYS A 1053 -9.27 17.46 36.63
CA LYS A 1053 -10.65 17.98 36.52
C LYS A 1053 -10.84 19.28 37.30
N GLU A 1054 -10.31 19.37 38.51
CA GLU A 1054 -10.40 20.59 39.32
C GLU A 1054 -9.57 21.74 38.73
N GLN A 1055 -8.36 21.46 38.23
CA GLN A 1055 -7.56 22.47 37.52
C GLN A 1055 -8.27 22.95 36.24
N ALA A 1056 -8.78 22.02 35.42
CA ALA A 1056 -9.54 22.34 34.21
C ALA A 1056 -10.78 23.19 34.50
N LYS A 1057 -11.49 22.91 35.60
CA LYS A 1057 -12.61 23.73 36.06
C LYS A 1057 -12.18 25.16 36.40
N LYS A 1058 -11.12 25.33 37.19
CA LYS A 1058 -10.58 26.67 37.51
C LYS A 1058 -10.18 27.44 36.25
N VAL A 1059 -9.56 26.77 35.28
CA VAL A 1059 -9.18 27.36 33.98
C VAL A 1059 -10.42 27.83 33.22
N LYS A 1060 -11.45 26.98 33.08
CA LYS A 1060 -12.71 27.34 32.40
C LYS A 1060 -13.49 28.47 33.08
N GLU A 1061 -13.38 28.58 34.40
CA GLU A 1061 -14.00 29.67 35.18
C GLU A 1061 -13.10 30.93 35.25
N LEU A 1062 -11.91 30.91 34.65
CA LEU A 1062 -10.86 31.94 34.76
C LEU A 1062 -10.51 32.32 36.22
N ASN A 1063 -10.66 31.37 37.14
CA ASN A 1063 -10.39 31.55 38.56
C ASN A 1063 -8.94 31.15 38.88
N ILE A 1064 -8.00 31.93 38.35
CA ILE A 1064 -6.55 31.68 38.44
C ILE A 1064 -5.86 32.85 39.14
N SER A 1065 -5.02 32.55 40.14
CA SER A 1065 -4.24 33.56 40.85
C SER A 1065 -3.00 33.96 40.05
N THR A 1066 -2.55 35.22 40.17
CA THR A 1066 -1.29 35.66 39.53
C THR A 1066 -0.11 34.83 40.03
N GLY A 1067 0.64 34.22 39.11
CA GLY A 1067 1.75 33.31 39.40
C GLY A 1067 1.35 31.85 39.67
N GLU A 1068 0.06 31.52 39.69
CA GLU A 1068 -0.44 30.14 39.72
C GLU A 1068 -0.31 29.51 38.33
N ILE A 1069 0.26 28.30 38.26
CA ILE A 1069 0.40 27.54 37.02
C ILE A 1069 -0.59 26.37 37.09
N LEU A 1070 -1.57 26.37 36.19
CA LEU A 1070 -2.58 25.32 36.08
C LEU A 1070 -2.42 24.64 34.72
N LEU A 1071 -2.46 23.30 34.71
CA LEU A 1071 -2.28 22.49 33.50
C LEU A 1071 -1.07 22.90 32.64
N GLY A 1072 0.02 23.33 33.30
CA GLY A 1072 1.28 23.68 32.65
C GLY A 1072 1.41 25.13 32.13
N ALA A 1073 0.36 25.95 32.22
CA ALA A 1073 0.39 27.32 31.69
C ALA A 1073 -0.04 28.39 32.72
N PRO A 1074 0.44 29.65 32.59
CA PRO A 1074 0.10 30.74 33.49
C PRO A 1074 -1.29 31.31 33.17
N LYS A 1075 -1.80 32.16 34.06
CA LYS A 1075 -3.09 32.84 33.90
C LYS A 1075 -3.22 33.57 32.55
N SER A 1076 -2.23 34.38 32.18
CA SER A 1076 -2.18 35.13 30.92
C SER A 1076 -2.37 34.26 29.68
N TYR A 1077 -1.84 33.04 29.69
CA TYR A 1077 -1.99 32.08 28.60
C TYR A 1077 -3.43 31.57 28.48
N TRP A 1078 -4.06 31.24 29.61
CA TRP A 1078 -5.45 30.78 29.65
C TRP A 1078 -6.45 31.89 29.34
N GLU A 1079 -6.17 33.12 29.78
CA GLU A 1079 -6.98 34.31 29.43
C GLU A 1079 -6.92 34.60 27.93
N ASP A 1080 -5.77 34.41 27.26
CA ASP A 1080 -5.69 34.56 25.79
C ASP A 1080 -6.49 33.49 25.03
N LEU A 1081 -6.58 32.28 25.57
CA LEU A 1081 -7.30 31.16 24.95
C LEU A 1081 -8.79 31.08 25.33
N SER A 1082 -9.26 31.82 26.33
CA SER A 1082 -10.61 31.63 26.91
C SER A 1082 -11.74 31.84 25.89
N ASP A 1083 -11.53 32.75 24.95
CA ASP A 1083 -12.49 33.13 23.93
C ASP A 1083 -12.16 32.50 22.56
N TYR A 1084 -11.19 31.59 22.50
CA TYR A 1084 -10.74 30.98 21.25
C TYR A 1084 -11.55 29.73 20.90
N ASP A 1085 -12.30 29.83 19.80
CA ASP A 1085 -12.95 28.71 19.12
C ASP A 1085 -12.27 28.50 17.75
N PRO A 1086 -11.44 27.44 17.59
CA PRO A 1086 -10.67 27.22 16.37
C PRO A 1086 -11.58 26.96 15.16
N VAL A 1087 -12.70 26.26 15.36
CA VAL A 1087 -13.67 25.92 14.33
C VAL A 1087 -14.38 27.17 13.84
N ASN A 1088 -14.81 28.04 14.76
CA ASN A 1088 -15.44 29.30 14.40
C ASN A 1088 -14.46 30.28 13.73
N VAL A 1089 -13.20 30.36 14.20
CA VAL A 1089 -12.18 31.18 13.52
C VAL A 1089 -11.94 30.68 12.11
N ALA A 1090 -11.71 29.36 11.92
CA ALA A 1090 -11.53 28.75 10.61
C ALA A 1090 -12.76 28.96 9.70
N ARG A 1091 -13.97 28.82 10.25
CA ARG A 1091 -15.22 29.08 9.53
C ARG A 1091 -15.29 30.52 9.02
N ASN A 1092 -14.65 31.48 9.67
CA ASN A 1092 -14.62 32.87 9.24
C ASN A 1092 -13.48 33.20 8.27
N LEU A 1093 -12.55 32.26 8.04
CA LEU A 1093 -11.55 32.39 6.98
C LEU A 1093 -12.20 32.22 5.59
N SER A 1094 -11.55 32.79 4.58
CA SER A 1094 -11.92 32.69 3.16
C SER A 1094 -10.79 32.00 2.38
N ARG A 1095 -10.26 30.91 2.94
CA ARG A 1095 -9.08 30.18 2.48
C ARG A 1095 -9.42 28.68 2.44
N PRO A 1096 -8.89 27.91 1.48
CA PRO A 1096 -9.04 26.45 1.48
C PRO A 1096 -8.45 25.83 2.75
N ILE A 1097 -9.08 24.77 3.26
CA ILE A 1097 -8.63 24.01 4.42
C ILE A 1097 -8.54 22.52 4.08
N LEU A 1098 -7.43 21.87 4.40
CA LEU A 1098 -7.28 20.41 4.40
C LEU A 1098 -7.26 19.91 5.84
N ILE A 1099 -8.08 18.92 6.15
CA ILE A 1099 -8.15 18.27 7.47
C ILE A 1099 -7.70 16.82 7.31
N LEU A 1100 -6.69 16.41 8.06
CA LEU A 1100 -6.19 15.02 8.06
C LEU A 1100 -6.19 14.47 9.48
N GLN A 1101 -6.66 13.23 9.63
CA GLN A 1101 -6.71 12.53 10.92
C GLN A 1101 -6.30 11.06 10.77
N GLY A 1102 -5.52 10.55 11.71
CA GLY A 1102 -5.34 9.10 11.91
C GLY A 1102 -6.40 8.55 12.85
N GLU A 1103 -7.04 7.43 12.51
CA GLU A 1103 -8.08 6.79 13.33
C GLU A 1103 -7.48 6.14 14.60
N ARG A 1104 -6.17 5.82 14.59
CA ARG A 1104 -5.43 5.29 15.75
C ARG A 1104 -4.75 6.39 16.57
N ASP A 1105 -5.28 7.60 16.55
CA ASP A 1105 -4.80 8.71 17.36
C ASP A 1105 -5.60 8.84 18.67
N TYR A 1106 -4.93 8.64 19.80
CA TYR A 1106 -5.53 8.86 21.13
C TYR A 1106 -5.22 10.26 21.71
N HIS A 1107 -4.27 11.01 21.13
CA HIS A 1107 -3.99 12.38 21.57
C HIS A 1107 -5.07 13.33 21.06
N VAL A 1108 -5.51 13.13 19.82
CA VAL A 1108 -6.61 13.84 19.18
C VAL A 1108 -7.50 12.82 18.50
N THR A 1109 -8.64 12.53 19.12
CA THR A 1109 -9.52 11.46 18.66
C THR A 1109 -10.36 11.90 17.46
N THR A 1110 -11.00 10.94 16.78
CA THR A 1110 -11.89 11.21 15.64
C THR A 1110 -13.07 12.14 15.98
N VAL A 1111 -13.37 12.35 17.26
CA VAL A 1111 -14.32 13.36 17.74
C VAL A 1111 -13.94 14.77 17.25
N ASP A 1112 -12.67 15.13 17.37
CA ASP A 1112 -12.18 16.45 16.93
C ASP A 1112 -12.25 16.59 15.40
N TYR A 1113 -11.93 15.52 14.67
CA TYR A 1113 -12.09 15.44 13.21
C TYR A 1113 -13.56 15.63 12.77
N GLU A 1114 -14.50 14.94 13.42
CA GLU A 1114 -15.93 15.11 13.18
C GLU A 1114 -16.42 16.52 13.52
N MET A 1115 -15.90 17.12 14.59
CA MET A 1115 -16.21 18.51 14.98
C MET A 1115 -15.75 19.51 13.93
N TRP A 1116 -14.54 19.34 13.38
CA TRP A 1116 -14.06 20.15 12.25
C TRP A 1116 -14.99 20.05 11.06
N ILE A 1117 -15.32 18.84 10.60
CA ILE A 1117 -16.21 18.63 9.45
C ILE A 1117 -17.57 19.27 9.72
N LYS A 1118 -18.21 18.94 10.85
CA LYS A 1118 -19.53 19.44 11.21
C LYS A 1118 -19.57 20.95 11.34
N GLY A 1119 -18.51 21.55 11.87
CA GLY A 1119 -18.43 22.99 12.08
C GLY A 1119 -18.21 23.80 10.79
N LEU A 1120 -17.53 23.20 9.81
CA LEU A 1120 -17.29 23.81 8.51
C LEU A 1120 -18.40 23.50 7.48
N LEU A 1121 -19.19 22.42 7.69
CA LEU A 1121 -20.38 22.11 6.89
C LEU A 1121 -21.43 23.24 6.94
N GLY A 1122 -21.96 23.59 5.77
CA GLY A 1122 -23.09 24.53 5.62
C GLY A 1122 -22.73 26.01 5.53
N LYS A 1123 -21.46 26.38 5.32
CA LYS A 1123 -21.11 27.72 4.83
C LYS A 1123 -21.01 27.67 3.30
N ASN A 1124 -21.85 28.44 2.61
CA ASN A 1124 -21.94 28.39 1.15
C ASN A 1124 -20.62 28.72 0.42
N ASN A 1125 -19.58 29.27 1.09
CA ASN A 1125 -18.42 29.90 0.46
C ASN A 1125 -17.05 29.37 0.96
N LEU A 1126 -17.00 28.28 1.74
CA LEU A 1126 -15.72 27.73 2.26
C LEU A 1126 -15.48 26.33 1.68
N CYS A 1127 -14.37 26.16 0.95
CA CYS A 1127 -13.93 24.86 0.44
C CYS A 1127 -13.03 24.18 1.47
N PHE A 1128 -13.39 22.96 1.91
CA PHE A 1128 -12.51 22.12 2.71
C PHE A 1128 -12.49 20.69 2.18
N LYS A 1129 -11.34 20.01 2.30
CA LYS A 1129 -11.16 18.57 2.06
C LYS A 1129 -10.84 17.91 3.41
N ASN A 1130 -11.36 16.71 3.64
CA ASN A 1130 -11.10 15.95 4.85
C ASN A 1130 -10.70 14.51 4.52
N ILE A 1131 -9.71 13.97 5.22
CA ILE A 1131 -9.17 12.63 5.00
C ILE A 1131 -8.98 11.95 6.36
N LEU A 1132 -9.50 10.73 6.48
CA LEU A 1132 -9.34 9.87 7.66
C LEU A 1132 -8.56 8.62 7.24
N TYR A 1133 -7.44 8.35 7.93
CA TYR A 1133 -6.60 7.19 7.68
C TYR A 1133 -6.83 6.12 8.76
N SER A 1134 -7.30 4.94 8.37
CA SER A 1134 -7.73 3.87 9.30
C SER A 1134 -6.60 3.36 10.21
N ASP A 1135 -5.39 3.24 9.68
CA ASP A 1135 -4.31 2.50 10.35
C ASP A 1135 -3.21 3.39 10.91
N PHE A 1136 -3.41 4.72 10.89
CA PHE A 1136 -2.35 5.68 11.22
C PHE A 1136 -2.50 6.24 12.63
N ASN A 1137 -1.35 6.40 13.31
CA ASN A 1137 -1.25 7.04 14.63
C ASN A 1137 -1.21 8.58 14.54
N HIS A 1138 -0.98 9.23 15.68
CA HIS A 1138 -0.84 10.69 15.80
C HIS A 1138 0.22 11.28 14.85
N LEU A 1139 1.31 10.54 14.56
CA LEU A 1139 2.41 10.99 13.69
C LEU A 1139 2.19 10.62 12.22
N PHE A 1140 1.01 10.14 11.85
CA PHE A 1140 0.67 9.72 10.49
C PHE A 1140 1.54 8.57 9.96
N MET A 1141 1.95 7.69 10.89
CA MET A 1141 2.70 6.48 10.60
C MET A 1141 1.77 5.26 10.74
N ALA A 1142 1.90 4.30 9.83
CA ALA A 1142 1.14 3.06 9.89
C ALA A 1142 1.56 2.23 11.11
N VAL A 1143 0.58 1.80 11.92
CA VAL A 1143 0.85 0.94 13.09
C VAL A 1143 0.28 -0.46 12.82
N PRO A 1144 1.11 -1.53 12.83
CA PRO A 1144 0.63 -2.89 12.61
C PRO A 1144 -0.35 -3.37 13.70
N GLY A 1145 -1.39 -4.10 13.30
CA GLY A 1145 -2.28 -4.86 14.20
C GLY A 1145 -3.64 -4.22 14.54
N THR A 1146 -4.54 -5.02 15.14
CA THR A 1146 -5.89 -4.61 15.56
C THR A 1146 -5.93 -4.45 17.09
N GLY A 1147 -5.97 -3.21 17.61
CA GLY A 1147 -6.02 -2.91 19.05
C GLY A 1147 -6.08 -1.42 19.37
N GLU A 1148 -6.39 -1.05 20.61
CA GLU A 1148 -6.41 0.34 21.08
C GLU A 1148 -5.02 1.00 20.96
N ALA A 1149 -4.98 2.29 20.61
CA ALA A 1149 -3.73 3.02 20.42
C ALA A 1149 -2.98 3.19 21.75
N THR A 1150 -1.66 2.99 21.75
CA THR A 1150 -0.86 3.07 22.98
C THR A 1150 0.22 4.16 22.88
N PRO A 1151 0.67 4.73 24.02
CA PRO A 1151 1.85 5.60 24.01
C PRO A 1151 3.10 4.95 23.41
N ALA A 1152 3.22 3.62 23.45
CA ALA A 1152 4.35 2.91 22.86
C ALA A 1152 4.36 2.98 21.33
N ASP A 1153 3.20 3.18 20.70
CA ASP A 1153 3.04 3.26 19.24
C ASP A 1153 3.80 4.45 18.65
N LEU A 1154 4.02 5.53 19.43
CA LEU A 1154 4.82 6.69 19.03
C LEU A 1154 6.33 6.44 19.03
N PHE A 1155 6.78 5.38 19.69
CA PHE A 1155 8.20 5.02 19.82
C PHE A 1155 8.59 3.85 18.92
N ILE A 1156 7.66 3.34 18.11
CA ILE A 1156 7.97 2.38 17.04
C ILE A 1156 8.68 3.16 15.93
N PRO A 1157 9.90 2.77 15.51
CA PRO A 1157 10.57 3.38 14.37
C PRO A 1157 9.71 3.31 13.11
N GLY A 1158 9.52 4.44 12.44
CA GLY A 1158 8.75 4.53 11.21
C GLY A 1158 8.86 5.91 10.56
N HIS A 1159 8.15 6.07 9.45
CA HIS A 1159 8.09 7.31 8.69
C HIS A 1159 6.65 7.73 8.45
N VAL A 1160 6.43 9.03 8.24
CA VAL A 1160 5.16 9.55 7.72
C VAL A 1160 4.83 8.80 6.43
N ALA A 1161 3.62 8.27 6.29
CA ALA A 1161 3.26 7.44 5.15
C ALA A 1161 3.25 8.24 3.83
N LEU A 1162 3.71 7.62 2.73
CA LEU A 1162 3.76 8.24 1.39
C LEU A 1162 2.42 8.85 0.97
N ILE A 1163 1.31 8.15 1.23
CA ILE A 1163 -0.03 8.64 0.88
C ILE A 1163 -0.35 10.00 1.51
N VAL A 1164 0.20 10.29 2.70
CA VAL A 1164 0.02 11.57 3.40
C VAL A 1164 0.83 12.66 2.70
N ILE A 1165 2.04 12.33 2.22
CA ILE A 1165 2.86 13.23 1.40
C ILE A 1165 2.11 13.59 0.12
N ASP A 1166 1.62 12.59 -0.61
CA ASP A 1166 0.89 12.75 -1.86
C ASP A 1166 -0.37 13.62 -1.68
N ASP A 1167 -1.19 13.33 -0.66
CA ASP A 1167 -2.42 14.07 -0.39
C ASP A 1167 -2.17 15.54 -0.02
N VAL A 1168 -1.12 15.80 0.76
CA VAL A 1168 -0.71 17.17 1.10
C VAL A 1168 -0.14 17.89 -0.12
N ALA A 1169 0.71 17.23 -0.90
CA ALA A 1169 1.33 17.79 -2.09
C ALA A 1169 0.30 18.15 -3.16
N ASP A 1170 -0.58 17.20 -3.51
CA ASP A 1170 -1.66 17.41 -4.46
C ASP A 1170 -2.59 18.54 -4.01
N TRP A 1171 -2.88 18.66 -2.71
CA TRP A 1171 -3.72 19.75 -2.20
C TRP A 1171 -3.05 21.13 -2.28
N ILE A 1172 -1.74 21.22 -2.01
CA ILE A 1172 -0.96 22.47 -2.13
C ILE A 1172 -0.86 22.89 -3.60
N MET A 1173 -0.58 21.96 -4.51
CA MET A 1173 -0.42 22.26 -5.94
C MET A 1173 -1.72 22.72 -6.61
N ASN A 1174 -2.88 22.26 -6.12
CA ASN A 1174 -4.21 22.62 -6.65
C ASN A 1174 -4.86 23.84 -5.96
N GLN A 1175 -4.11 24.65 -5.20
CA GLN A 1175 -4.66 25.80 -4.46
C GLN A 1175 -5.34 26.86 -5.35
N LYS A 1176 -4.91 27.04 -6.61
CA LYS A 1176 -5.56 27.99 -7.53
C LYS A 1176 -6.99 27.56 -7.88
N GLU A 1177 -7.21 26.27 -8.09
CA GLU A 1177 -8.54 25.70 -8.31
C GLU A 1177 -9.38 25.74 -7.03
N ASN A 1178 -8.78 25.41 -5.88
CA ASN A 1178 -9.46 25.51 -4.59
C ASN A 1178 -9.89 26.95 -4.24
N LYS A 1179 -9.05 27.95 -4.56
CA LYS A 1179 -9.38 29.38 -4.44
C LYS A 1179 -10.51 29.78 -5.40
N LEU A 1180 -10.48 29.30 -6.65
CA LEU A 1180 -11.53 29.56 -7.65
C LEU A 1180 -12.87 28.95 -7.21
N LEU A 1181 -12.87 27.71 -6.70
CA LEU A 1181 -14.06 27.06 -6.12
C LEU A 1181 -14.62 27.83 -4.93
N THR A 1182 -13.75 28.37 -4.07
CA THR A 1182 -14.13 29.23 -2.94
C THR A 1182 -14.79 30.53 -3.42
N GLN A 1183 -14.29 31.14 -4.50
CA GLN A 1183 -14.87 32.35 -5.10
C GLN A 1183 -16.19 32.08 -5.84
N ILE A 1184 -16.27 31.01 -6.65
CA ILE A 1184 -17.50 30.60 -7.36
C ILE A 1184 -18.63 30.29 -6.40
N ASN A 1185 -18.30 29.65 -5.27
CA ASN A 1185 -19.27 29.34 -4.23
C ASN A 1185 -19.72 30.58 -3.44
N ALA A 1186 -18.99 31.70 -3.54
CA ALA A 1186 -19.29 32.95 -2.85
C ALA A 1186 -20.18 33.94 -3.60
N ASP A 1187 -20.20 33.85 -4.92
CA ASP A 1187 -21.06 34.62 -5.83
C ASP A 1187 -22.40 33.90 -6.06
#